data_AF-A0AAV4B5G8-F1
#
_entry.id   AF-A0AAV4B5G8-F1
#
_cell.length_a   1.000
_cell.length_b   1.000
_cell.length_c   1.000
_cell.angle_alpha   90.00
_cell.angle_beta   90.00
_cell.angle_gamma   90.00
#
_symmetry.space_group_name_H-M   'P 1'
#
loop_
_entity.id
_entity.type
_entity.pdbx_description
1 polymer ?
#
loop_
_entity_poly.entity_id
_entity_poly.type
_entity_poly.pdbx_seq_one_letter_code
_entity_poly.pdbx_strand_id
1 'polypeptide(L)'
;MAEQSRNAWISKDDPKLVSARQKDMFEDILEDRRHSSDLRYSLKTRDVTTFKLNKPRVPLQIKEHVMKSDRVNFAIDQTCLDTKLPREEIVAEAMSILDEMAHNLRTGAVRGFAFFLIKVMKSLYRRIYVNVDGIQKIRGLIKEYPILLMPSHRSYMDFLLMSYVFYNYDLPLPVIAAAMDFMGMKFFGWLLRNSGAFYIRRSFGEDHLYWAIFTEYVQCQICNGDNPIEFYVEGTRSRTAKSYTPKFGMLSAALEPYFKSHIPDIIVVPVSISYDRILEESLYAYELLGVPKPKESTSGLLKARKILEENFGNIHIVFGQPISIRKYSEGLVDRSLHNLAPRYIASLTNQEQDLIKKLGHHMVLTQQKHMVVSPWSLMASVLMQSQGGVSLRQLGKEVEWVKRQASNLGAYCDWPASESAESVLRANLKLHENIVRVSQEDVVELVRVAPPAHAKATDAMMITAGQHLMLSLYRNHILHVFVRPAMIAISVNTCNEERLSIDDLYTKYTFLENLLCKDFVFIPGNTKADFELALLTLTHTCGVVMENNEVVIAKSTNKHTTFYSHMFEPFLLGYWILCQYLLSNHPNVAGKPLAKTQKNLVKEAQMLTARLLQEGVVKHYEMLSLDMMNNGLHALYSMGGVSKERRDGVVYMYPNMRQLSTITDYLAKFVDVPPLPSVSINLHSKTITVNAKL
;
A
#
# COMPACT_ATOMS: atom_id res chain seq x y z
N MET A 1 37.49 -17.14 31.47
CA MET A 1 37.43 -17.10 29.99
C MET A 1 35.98 -16.90 29.58
N ALA A 2 35.61 -16.16 28.55
CA ALA A 2 36.21 -14.97 27.93
C ALA A 2 35.11 -14.38 27.03
N GLU A 3 35.06 -13.05 26.92
CA GLU A 3 34.10 -12.22 26.17
C GLU A 3 33.39 -12.87 24.95
N GLN A 4 32.23 -13.50 25.18
CA GLN A 4 31.28 -13.78 24.09
C GLN A 4 30.52 -12.49 23.75
N SER A 5 31.09 -11.76 22.80
CA SER A 5 30.64 -10.45 22.30
C SER A 5 29.12 -10.29 22.16
N ARG A 6 28.57 -9.29 22.86
CA ARG A 6 27.19 -8.80 22.66
C ARG A 6 26.93 -8.26 21.25
N ASN A 7 27.96 -8.08 20.42
CA ASN A 7 27.89 -7.42 19.11
C ASN A 7 27.84 -8.42 17.93
N ALA A 8 27.68 -9.73 18.18
CA ALA A 8 27.72 -10.76 17.12
C ALA A 8 26.74 -10.51 15.95
N TRP A 9 25.58 -9.92 16.23
CA TRP A 9 24.54 -9.60 15.24
C TRP A 9 24.85 -8.37 14.37
N ILE A 10 25.78 -7.51 14.78
CA ILE A 10 26.07 -6.21 14.11
C ILE A 10 26.98 -6.39 12.88
N SER A 11 27.69 -7.52 12.76
CA SER A 11 28.75 -7.74 11.75
C SER A 11 28.28 -7.99 10.30
N LYS A 12 26.97 -7.99 10.01
CA LYS A 12 26.44 -8.29 8.66
C LYS A 12 25.58 -7.20 8.02
N ASP A 13 24.91 -6.37 8.81
CA ASP A 13 23.90 -5.40 8.34
C ASP A 13 24.23 -3.95 8.74
N ASP A 14 25.51 -3.53 8.64
CA ASP A 14 25.88 -2.10 8.79
C ASP A 14 25.23 -1.26 7.67
N PRO A 15 24.35 -0.28 7.98
CA PRO A 15 23.68 0.53 6.98
C PRO A 15 24.62 1.27 6.01
N LYS A 16 25.84 1.60 6.44
CA LYS A 16 26.86 2.26 5.60
C LYS A 16 27.43 1.31 4.55
N LEU A 17 27.65 0.04 4.91
CA LEU A 17 28.05 -1.01 3.97
C LEU A 17 26.90 -1.44 3.05
N VAL A 18 25.64 -1.39 3.53
CA VAL A 18 24.45 -1.68 2.73
C VAL A 18 24.26 -0.63 1.63
N SER A 19 24.19 0.65 1.99
CA SER A 19 23.97 1.75 1.02
C SER A 19 25.07 1.88 -0.05
N ALA A 20 26.32 1.55 0.29
CA ALA A 20 27.42 1.54 -0.68
C ALA A 20 27.32 0.37 -1.68
N ARG A 21 26.93 -0.83 -1.22
CA ARG A 21 26.82 -2.04 -2.06
C ARG A 21 25.62 -2.02 -3.01
N GLN A 22 24.57 -1.26 -2.71
CA GLN A 22 23.30 -1.35 -3.44
C GLN A 22 23.31 -0.76 -4.85
N LYS A 23 24.32 0.04 -5.24
CA LYS A 23 24.38 0.60 -6.59
C LYS A 23 24.77 -0.40 -7.68
N ASP A 24 25.67 -1.32 -7.36
CA ASP A 24 26.11 -2.37 -8.29
C ASP A 24 25.08 -3.52 -8.43
N MET A 25 23.91 -3.41 -7.80
CA MET A 25 22.86 -4.43 -7.83
C MET A 25 21.86 -4.27 -8.98
N PHE A 26 21.79 -3.09 -9.62
CA PHE A 26 20.69 -2.73 -10.53
C PHE A 26 21.09 -2.68 -12.02
N GLU A 27 20.30 -3.31 -12.87
CA GLU A 27 20.35 -3.21 -14.33
C GLU A 27 19.22 -2.28 -14.83
N ASP A 28 19.54 -1.29 -15.67
CA ASP A 28 18.51 -0.50 -16.38
C ASP A 28 18.04 -1.22 -17.65
N ILE A 29 16.89 -1.89 -17.55
CA ILE A 29 16.33 -2.70 -18.64
C ILE A 29 15.72 -1.87 -19.78
N LEU A 30 15.85 -0.53 -19.76
CA LEU A 30 15.49 0.34 -20.89
C LEU A 30 16.68 0.79 -21.74
N GLU A 31 17.88 0.94 -21.20
CA GLU A 31 19.04 1.50 -21.93
C GLU A 31 19.33 0.68 -23.19
N ASP A 32 19.52 -0.63 -22.98
CA ASP A 32 19.71 -1.66 -24.00
C ASP A 32 18.58 -1.68 -25.07
N ARG A 33 17.38 -1.21 -24.69
CA ARG A 33 16.18 -1.14 -25.54
C ARG A 33 16.00 0.21 -26.24
N ARG A 34 16.71 1.27 -25.83
CA ARG A 34 16.81 2.54 -26.60
C ARG A 34 17.69 2.37 -27.83
N HIS A 35 18.69 1.48 -27.75
CA HIS A 35 19.65 1.20 -28.82
C HIS A 35 19.34 -0.06 -29.65
N SER A 36 18.22 -0.75 -29.40
CA SER A 36 17.80 -1.95 -30.15
C SER A 36 16.37 -1.88 -30.71
N SER A 37 16.10 -2.67 -31.76
CA SER A 37 14.82 -2.67 -32.45
C SER A 37 13.70 -3.29 -31.59
N ASP A 38 12.63 -2.52 -31.36
CA ASP A 38 11.42 -2.97 -30.65
C ASP A 38 10.85 -4.26 -31.23
N LEU A 39 10.91 -4.43 -32.56
CA LEU A 39 10.41 -5.61 -33.26
C LEU A 39 11.31 -6.83 -33.06
N ARG A 40 12.64 -6.62 -32.99
CA ARG A 40 13.59 -7.69 -32.65
C ARG A 40 13.45 -8.12 -31.19
N TYR A 41 13.19 -7.17 -30.29
CA TYR A 41 12.89 -7.45 -28.89
C TYR A 41 11.58 -8.24 -28.74
N SER A 42 10.49 -7.80 -29.39
CA SER A 42 9.16 -8.43 -29.23
C SER A 42 8.99 -9.75 -29.97
N LEU A 43 9.80 -10.03 -30.99
CA LEU A 43 9.79 -11.30 -31.73
C LEU A 43 10.88 -12.28 -31.29
N LYS A 44 11.69 -11.96 -30.26
CA LYS A 44 12.82 -12.80 -29.83
C LYS A 44 12.39 -14.25 -29.55
N THR A 45 13.29 -15.19 -29.84
CA THR A 45 13.21 -16.55 -29.28
C THR A 45 13.48 -16.44 -27.78
N ARG A 46 12.72 -17.20 -26.98
CA ARG A 46 12.78 -17.16 -25.52
C ARG A 46 13.05 -18.56 -25.01
N ASP A 47 14.19 -18.79 -24.37
CA ASP A 47 14.47 -20.03 -23.64
C ASP A 47 13.84 -19.96 -22.25
N VAL A 48 12.53 -20.24 -22.20
CA VAL A 48 11.72 -20.02 -21.01
C VAL A 48 11.92 -21.17 -20.02
N THR A 49 12.61 -20.87 -18.92
CA THR A 49 12.81 -21.83 -17.83
C THR A 49 11.47 -22.18 -17.15
N THR A 50 11.10 -23.46 -17.15
CA THR A 50 9.88 -23.98 -16.51
C THR A 50 10.18 -24.83 -15.26
N PHE A 51 9.15 -25.05 -14.44
CA PHE A 51 9.18 -25.96 -13.30
C PHE A 51 9.34 -27.42 -13.76
N LYS A 52 10.17 -28.21 -13.06
CA LYS A 52 10.53 -29.59 -13.43
C LYS A 52 9.37 -30.60 -13.44
N LEU A 53 8.25 -30.29 -12.79
CA LEU A 53 7.01 -31.09 -12.86
C LEU A 53 5.89 -30.41 -13.67
N ASN A 54 6.21 -29.34 -14.42
CA ASN A 54 5.27 -28.67 -15.31
C ASN A 54 4.75 -29.66 -16.36
N LYS A 55 3.43 -29.69 -16.51
CA LYS A 55 2.75 -30.37 -17.63
C LYS A 55 2.17 -29.27 -18.51
N PRO A 56 2.77 -28.95 -19.68
CA PRO A 56 2.32 -27.82 -20.49
C PRO A 56 0.87 -28.01 -20.96
N ARG A 57 0.00 -27.05 -20.62
CA ARG A 57 -1.43 -27.06 -20.96
C ARG A 57 -1.85 -25.82 -21.73
N VAL A 58 -2.75 -25.99 -22.69
CA VAL A 58 -3.46 -24.86 -23.32
C VAL A 58 -4.58 -24.36 -22.40
N PRO A 59 -5.03 -23.10 -22.49
CA PRO A 59 -6.07 -22.55 -21.60
C PRO A 59 -7.38 -23.37 -21.52
N LEU A 60 -7.75 -24.08 -22.59
CA LEU A 60 -8.92 -24.99 -22.58
C LEU A 60 -8.72 -26.19 -21.64
N GLN A 61 -7.55 -26.83 -21.66
CA GLN A 61 -7.23 -27.97 -20.80
C GLN A 61 -7.17 -27.57 -19.32
N ILE A 62 -6.77 -26.33 -19.01
CA ILE A 62 -6.81 -25.77 -17.66
C ILE A 62 -8.28 -25.65 -17.19
N LYS A 63 -9.19 -25.15 -18.04
CA LYS A 63 -10.62 -25.07 -17.74
C LYS A 63 -11.26 -26.45 -17.54
N GLU A 64 -10.99 -27.39 -18.44
CA GLU A 64 -11.45 -28.77 -18.31
C GLU A 64 -11.00 -29.42 -17.00
N HIS A 65 -9.76 -29.18 -16.55
CA HIS A 65 -9.23 -29.70 -15.30
C HIS A 65 -9.99 -29.14 -14.09
N VAL A 66 -10.28 -27.82 -14.08
CA VAL A 66 -11.08 -27.18 -13.02
C VAL A 66 -12.49 -27.76 -12.95
N MET A 67 -13.18 -27.92 -14.08
CA MET A 67 -14.53 -28.50 -14.13
C MET A 67 -14.57 -30.00 -13.75
N LYS A 68 -13.46 -30.72 -13.89
CA LYS A 68 -13.30 -32.14 -13.50
C LYS A 68 -12.84 -32.33 -12.05
N SER A 69 -12.64 -31.25 -11.27
CA SER A 69 -12.20 -31.34 -9.88
C SER A 69 -13.30 -31.73 -8.91
N ASP A 70 -12.96 -32.46 -7.84
CA ASP A 70 -13.90 -32.82 -6.79
C ASP A 70 -14.48 -31.58 -6.08
N ARG A 71 -13.68 -30.51 -5.91
CA ARG A 71 -14.11 -29.26 -5.26
C ARG A 71 -15.22 -28.57 -6.06
N VAL A 72 -15.06 -28.43 -7.37
CA VAL A 72 -16.07 -27.78 -8.22
C VAL A 72 -17.31 -28.66 -8.35
N ASN A 73 -17.15 -29.99 -8.47
CA ASN A 73 -18.30 -30.89 -8.53
C ASN A 73 -19.11 -30.89 -7.22
N PHE A 74 -18.45 -30.94 -6.07
CA PHE A 74 -19.10 -30.82 -4.76
C PHE A 74 -19.83 -29.47 -4.58
N ALA A 75 -19.23 -28.37 -5.03
CA ALA A 75 -19.88 -27.05 -4.99
C ALA A 75 -21.09 -26.95 -5.93
N ILE A 76 -21.04 -27.59 -7.10
CA ILE A 76 -22.18 -27.71 -8.02
C ILE A 76 -23.31 -28.51 -7.35
N ASP A 77 -23.02 -29.69 -6.79
CA ASP A 77 -24.04 -30.52 -6.12
C ASP A 77 -24.69 -29.81 -4.92
N GLN A 78 -23.90 -29.12 -4.10
CA GLN A 78 -24.42 -28.32 -2.98
C GLN A 78 -25.29 -27.16 -3.49
N THR A 79 -24.87 -26.46 -4.54
CA THR A 79 -25.66 -25.37 -5.15
C THR A 79 -26.97 -25.88 -5.75
N CYS A 80 -26.99 -27.08 -6.35
CA CYS A 80 -28.22 -27.74 -6.79
C CYS A 80 -29.18 -28.06 -5.64
N LEU A 81 -28.68 -28.49 -4.48
CA LEU A 81 -29.52 -28.74 -3.30
C LEU A 81 -30.11 -27.44 -2.74
N ASP A 82 -29.30 -26.39 -2.65
CA ASP A 82 -29.69 -25.11 -2.04
C ASP A 82 -30.63 -24.29 -2.95
N THR A 83 -30.41 -24.30 -4.27
CA THR A 83 -31.22 -23.55 -5.25
C THR A 83 -32.39 -24.37 -5.82
N LYS A 84 -32.32 -25.70 -5.77
CA LYS A 84 -33.23 -26.67 -6.43
C LYS A 84 -33.25 -26.59 -7.96
N LEU A 85 -32.23 -25.97 -8.57
CA LEU A 85 -32.07 -25.91 -10.03
C LEU A 85 -31.44 -27.20 -10.60
N PRO A 86 -31.75 -27.56 -11.86
CA PRO A 86 -31.13 -28.68 -12.54
C PRO A 86 -29.60 -28.59 -12.59
N ARG A 87 -28.90 -29.72 -12.45
CA ARG A 87 -27.43 -29.77 -12.49
C ARG A 87 -26.85 -29.24 -13.80
N GLU A 88 -27.56 -29.37 -14.92
CA GLU A 88 -27.14 -28.83 -16.21
C GLU A 88 -27.07 -27.29 -16.21
N GLU A 89 -27.99 -26.61 -15.53
CA GLU A 89 -28.00 -25.15 -15.40
C GLU A 89 -26.84 -24.67 -14.53
N ILE A 90 -26.61 -25.32 -13.38
CA ILE A 90 -25.50 -24.99 -12.47
C ILE A 90 -24.13 -25.32 -13.09
N VAL A 91 -24.02 -26.38 -13.90
CA VAL A 91 -22.81 -26.66 -14.70
C VAL A 91 -22.58 -25.58 -15.76
N ALA A 92 -23.63 -25.10 -16.43
CA ALA A 92 -23.54 -24.00 -17.39
C ALA A 92 -23.15 -22.67 -16.71
N GLU A 93 -23.67 -22.38 -15.52
CA GLU A 93 -23.25 -21.25 -14.70
C GLU A 93 -21.78 -21.37 -14.29
N ALA A 94 -21.34 -22.54 -13.81
CA ALA A 94 -19.96 -22.79 -13.43
C ALA A 94 -18.98 -22.62 -14.62
N MET A 95 -19.37 -23.09 -15.81
CA MET A 95 -18.63 -22.83 -17.05
C MET A 95 -18.61 -21.35 -17.43
N SER A 96 -19.74 -20.64 -17.26
CA SER A 96 -19.84 -19.19 -17.51
C SER A 96 -18.94 -18.37 -16.57
N ILE A 97 -18.90 -18.72 -15.28
CA ILE A 97 -17.97 -18.14 -14.29
C ILE A 97 -16.52 -18.41 -14.71
N LEU A 98 -16.18 -19.64 -15.08
CA LEU A 98 -14.83 -20.02 -15.47
C LEU A 98 -14.39 -19.35 -16.79
N ASP A 99 -15.31 -19.10 -17.71
CA ASP A 99 -15.10 -18.31 -18.93
C ASP A 99 -15.00 -16.80 -18.65
N GLU A 100 -15.80 -16.25 -17.73
CA GLU A 100 -15.69 -14.89 -17.22
C GLU A 100 -14.30 -14.65 -16.63
N MET A 101 -13.78 -15.59 -15.84
CA MET A 101 -12.55 -15.41 -15.08
C MET A 101 -11.27 -15.73 -15.86
N ALA A 102 -11.17 -16.91 -16.49
CA ALA A 102 -9.87 -17.50 -16.85
C ALA A 102 -9.10 -16.73 -17.94
N HIS A 103 -7.77 -16.77 -17.84
CA HIS A 103 -6.90 -16.20 -18.87
C HIS A 103 -7.01 -16.95 -20.21
N ASN A 104 -6.52 -16.34 -21.27
CA ASN A 104 -6.43 -16.94 -22.61
C ASN A 104 -5.02 -16.70 -23.18
N LEU A 105 -3.98 -16.96 -22.36
CA LEU A 105 -2.58 -16.67 -22.69
C LEU A 105 -2.18 -17.21 -24.07
N ARG A 106 -1.74 -16.33 -24.97
CA ARG A 106 -1.35 -16.65 -26.35
C ARG A 106 -0.06 -15.95 -26.73
N THR A 107 0.94 -16.72 -27.18
CA THR A 107 2.27 -16.21 -27.57
C THR A 107 2.23 -15.08 -28.60
N GLY A 108 1.29 -15.13 -29.56
CA GLY A 108 1.10 -14.05 -30.54
C GLY A 108 0.63 -12.73 -29.92
N ALA A 109 -0.34 -12.80 -29.00
CA ALA A 109 -0.82 -11.62 -28.27
C ALA A 109 0.25 -11.07 -27.32
N VAL A 110 0.96 -11.96 -26.60
CA VAL A 110 2.12 -11.63 -25.76
C VAL A 110 3.20 -10.88 -26.55
N ARG A 111 3.58 -11.35 -27.75
CA ARG A 111 4.57 -10.67 -28.59
C ARG A 111 4.07 -9.30 -29.09
N GLY A 112 2.81 -9.22 -29.52
CA GLY A 112 2.19 -7.94 -29.88
C GLY A 112 2.13 -6.94 -28.71
N PHE A 113 1.84 -7.43 -27.51
CA PHE A 113 1.78 -6.60 -26.31
C PHE A 113 3.17 -6.19 -25.82
N ALA A 114 4.18 -7.05 -25.92
CA ALA A 114 5.58 -6.70 -25.64
C ALA A 114 6.09 -5.57 -26.55
N PHE A 115 5.71 -5.57 -27.84
CA PHE A 115 6.00 -4.48 -28.79
C PHE A 115 5.31 -3.16 -28.42
N PHE A 116 4.08 -3.22 -27.92
CA PHE A 116 3.37 -2.05 -27.40
C PHE A 116 3.99 -1.53 -26.10
N LEU A 117 4.24 -2.42 -25.13
CA LEU A 117 4.78 -2.06 -23.83
C LEU A 117 6.17 -1.45 -23.93
N ILE A 118 7.08 -1.97 -24.76
CA ILE A 118 8.42 -1.38 -24.88
C ILE A 118 8.38 0.08 -25.36
N LYS A 119 7.44 0.42 -26.26
CA LYS A 119 7.23 1.80 -26.72
C LYS A 119 6.71 2.68 -25.59
N VAL A 120 5.70 2.21 -24.85
CA VAL A 120 5.15 2.92 -23.68
C VAL A 120 6.21 3.16 -22.61
N MET A 121 6.97 2.14 -22.23
CA MET A 121 8.00 2.25 -21.19
C MET A 121 9.12 3.23 -21.58
N LYS A 122 9.61 3.18 -22.82
CA LYS A 122 10.66 4.11 -23.30
C LYS A 122 10.20 5.57 -23.46
N SER A 123 8.88 5.79 -23.61
CA SER A 123 8.28 7.13 -23.73
C SER A 123 8.07 7.76 -22.35
N LEU A 124 7.45 7.02 -21.42
CA LEU A 124 7.11 7.52 -20.08
C LEU A 124 8.33 7.66 -19.16
N TYR A 125 9.22 6.66 -19.16
CA TYR A 125 10.26 6.53 -18.15
C TYR A 125 11.66 6.77 -18.73
N ARG A 126 12.52 7.39 -17.94
CA ARG A 126 13.95 7.57 -18.21
C ARG A 126 14.69 6.24 -18.05
N ARG A 127 14.45 5.50 -16.96
CA ARG A 127 15.11 4.23 -16.61
C ARG A 127 14.15 3.28 -15.89
N ILE A 128 14.36 1.97 -16.03
CA ILE A 128 13.70 0.94 -15.22
C ILE A 128 14.78 0.05 -14.63
N TYR A 129 15.15 0.32 -13.38
CA TYR A 129 16.16 -0.41 -12.65
C TYR A 129 15.57 -1.69 -12.03
N VAL A 130 16.21 -2.84 -12.25
CA VAL A 130 15.84 -4.13 -11.65
C VAL A 130 17.03 -4.75 -10.93
N ASN A 131 16.83 -5.29 -9.73
CA ASN A 131 17.93 -5.95 -9.00
C ASN A 131 18.26 -7.34 -9.58
N VAL A 132 19.46 -7.50 -10.13
CA VAL A 132 19.85 -8.71 -10.90
C VAL A 132 19.91 -9.95 -10.01
N ASP A 133 20.41 -9.82 -8.77
CA ASP A 133 20.44 -10.90 -7.76
C ASP A 133 19.07 -11.55 -7.54
N GLY A 134 18.01 -10.74 -7.42
CA GLY A 134 16.65 -11.23 -7.24
C GLY A 134 16.15 -12.02 -8.46
N ILE A 135 16.44 -11.53 -9.66
CA ILE A 135 16.12 -12.22 -10.93
C ILE A 135 16.84 -13.58 -11.02
N GLN A 136 18.12 -13.67 -10.66
CA GLN A 136 18.85 -14.94 -10.72
C GLN A 136 18.38 -15.95 -9.65
N LYS A 137 18.02 -15.47 -8.45
CA LYS A 137 17.37 -16.31 -7.42
C LYS A 137 16.06 -16.90 -7.92
N ILE A 138 15.22 -16.10 -8.59
CA ILE A 138 13.97 -16.58 -9.21
C ILE A 138 14.27 -17.58 -10.33
N ARG A 139 15.24 -17.31 -11.23
CA ARG A 139 15.65 -18.22 -12.32
C ARG A 139 16.12 -19.59 -11.82
N GLY A 140 16.75 -19.65 -10.64
CA GLY A 140 17.08 -20.91 -9.97
C GLY A 140 15.84 -21.61 -9.41
N LEU A 141 15.07 -20.92 -8.57
CA LEU A 141 13.96 -21.49 -7.81
C LEU A 141 12.78 -21.94 -8.70
N ILE A 142 12.54 -21.27 -9.82
CA ILE A 142 11.41 -21.57 -10.73
C ILE A 142 11.54 -22.93 -11.44
N LYS A 143 12.73 -23.53 -11.47
CA LYS A 143 12.96 -24.92 -11.90
C LYS A 143 12.43 -25.92 -10.87
N GLU A 144 12.55 -25.56 -9.59
CA GLU A 144 12.36 -26.48 -8.47
C GLU A 144 10.96 -26.41 -7.85
N TYR A 145 10.30 -25.25 -7.93
CA TYR A 145 9.01 -24.95 -7.28
C TYR A 145 8.21 -23.87 -8.03
N PRO A 146 6.87 -23.83 -7.91
CA PRO A 146 6.06 -22.69 -8.35
C PRO A 146 6.36 -21.41 -7.58
N ILE A 147 6.21 -20.27 -8.27
CA ILE A 147 6.49 -18.94 -7.75
C ILE A 147 5.19 -18.14 -7.60
N LEU A 148 4.98 -17.54 -6.43
CA LEU A 148 3.99 -16.51 -6.17
C LEU A 148 4.69 -15.15 -6.07
N LEU A 149 4.41 -14.25 -7.02
CA LEU A 149 4.88 -12.88 -7.01
C LEU A 149 3.89 -12.00 -6.25
N MET A 150 4.37 -11.31 -5.22
CA MET A 150 3.58 -10.39 -4.41
C MET A 150 4.20 -8.98 -4.49
N PRO A 151 3.88 -8.22 -5.56
CA PRO A 151 4.23 -6.80 -5.69
C PRO A 151 3.43 -5.87 -4.77
N SER A 152 4.02 -4.72 -4.46
CA SER A 152 3.36 -3.55 -3.83
C SER A 152 2.46 -2.83 -4.84
N HIS A 153 1.29 -2.30 -4.43
CA HIS A 153 0.32 -1.72 -5.38
C HIS A 153 0.18 -0.18 -5.30
N ARG A 154 0.73 0.54 -6.28
CA ARG A 154 0.74 2.01 -6.37
C ARG A 154 0.16 2.54 -7.69
N SER A 155 0.46 1.93 -8.84
CA SER A 155 0.08 2.46 -10.17
C SER A 155 -0.68 1.42 -11.02
N TYR A 156 -1.38 1.88 -12.07
CA TYR A 156 -1.83 1.05 -13.19
C TYR A 156 -0.66 0.35 -13.92
N MET A 157 0.59 0.82 -13.76
CA MET A 157 1.74 0.20 -14.40
C MET A 157 2.26 -1.06 -13.69
N ASP A 158 1.97 -1.26 -12.40
CA ASP A 158 2.57 -2.34 -11.59
C ASP A 158 2.46 -3.73 -12.25
N PHE A 159 1.25 -4.08 -12.72
CA PHE A 159 0.96 -5.37 -13.32
C PHE A 159 1.46 -5.51 -14.77
N LEU A 160 1.77 -4.39 -15.42
CA LEU A 160 2.44 -4.38 -16.72
C LEU A 160 3.97 -4.55 -16.55
N LEU A 161 4.53 -3.99 -15.48
CA LEU A 161 5.96 -4.06 -15.17
C LEU A 161 6.42 -5.47 -14.84
N MET A 162 5.68 -6.23 -14.03
CA MET A 162 6.05 -7.63 -13.72
C MET A 162 6.12 -8.50 -14.97
N SER A 163 5.09 -8.45 -15.83
CA SER A 163 5.11 -9.13 -17.12
C SER A 163 6.22 -8.62 -18.06
N TYR A 164 6.47 -7.31 -18.10
CA TYR A 164 7.54 -6.72 -18.91
C TYR A 164 8.94 -7.15 -18.47
N VAL A 165 9.21 -7.19 -17.16
CA VAL A 165 10.47 -7.65 -16.56
C VAL A 165 10.68 -9.14 -16.84
N PHE A 166 9.67 -9.98 -16.61
CA PHE A 166 9.75 -11.42 -16.89
C PHE A 166 9.90 -11.69 -18.40
N TYR A 167 9.32 -10.84 -19.26
CA TYR A 167 9.61 -10.87 -20.71
C TYR A 167 11.08 -10.55 -21.00
N ASN A 168 11.64 -9.47 -20.44
CA ASN A 168 13.01 -9.06 -20.69
C ASN A 168 14.02 -10.16 -20.33
N TYR A 169 13.88 -10.77 -19.15
CA TYR A 169 14.80 -11.78 -18.62
C TYR A 169 14.52 -13.24 -19.03
N ASP A 170 13.57 -13.47 -19.94
CA ASP A 170 13.17 -14.80 -20.43
C ASP A 170 12.69 -15.79 -19.34
N LEU A 171 11.93 -15.25 -18.41
CA LEU A 171 11.16 -16.01 -17.42
C LEU A 171 9.71 -16.24 -17.91
N PRO A 172 9.02 -17.32 -17.47
CA PRO A 172 7.63 -17.58 -17.83
C PRO A 172 6.74 -16.46 -17.28
N LEU A 173 5.84 -15.93 -18.09
CA LEU A 173 5.07 -14.74 -17.72
C LEU A 173 4.13 -15.05 -16.55
N PRO A 174 4.02 -14.16 -15.56
CA PRO A 174 3.06 -14.36 -14.49
C PRO A 174 1.63 -14.24 -15.01
N VAL A 175 0.73 -15.04 -14.45
CA VAL A 175 -0.71 -14.89 -14.63
C VAL A 175 -1.25 -13.97 -13.54
N ILE A 176 -2.01 -12.95 -13.96
CA ILE A 176 -2.25 -11.74 -13.14
C ILE A 176 -3.66 -11.75 -12.59
N ALA A 177 -3.79 -11.61 -11.27
CA ALA A 177 -5.04 -11.39 -10.56
C ALA A 177 -5.61 -9.98 -10.84
N ALA A 178 -6.47 -9.86 -11.87
CA ALA A 178 -7.00 -8.58 -12.33
C ALA A 178 -8.44 -8.31 -11.85
N ALA A 179 -8.79 -7.04 -11.61
CA ALA A 179 -10.16 -6.65 -11.26
C ALA A 179 -11.10 -6.67 -12.47
N MET A 180 -12.35 -7.11 -12.29
CA MET A 180 -13.41 -7.11 -13.33
C MET A 180 -13.57 -5.77 -14.08
N ASP A 181 -13.29 -4.63 -13.44
CA ASP A 181 -13.29 -3.28 -14.05
C ASP A 181 -12.59 -3.25 -15.42
N PHE A 182 -11.45 -3.94 -15.55
CA PHE A 182 -10.63 -3.92 -16.78
C PHE A 182 -11.23 -4.77 -17.91
N MET A 183 -12.07 -5.76 -17.61
CA MET A 183 -12.73 -6.60 -18.63
C MET A 183 -13.74 -5.80 -19.46
N GLY A 184 -14.35 -4.75 -18.87
CA GLY A 184 -15.28 -3.87 -19.60
C GLY A 184 -14.63 -3.09 -20.76
N MET A 185 -13.30 -2.96 -20.77
CA MET A 185 -12.55 -2.22 -21.78
C MET A 185 -12.28 -3.06 -23.05
N LYS A 186 -13.33 -3.58 -23.72
CA LYS A 186 -13.30 -4.53 -24.86
C LYS A 186 -11.92 -4.90 -25.44
N PHE A 187 -11.25 -3.98 -26.15
CA PHE A 187 -9.91 -4.23 -26.74
C PHE A 187 -8.80 -4.45 -25.70
N PHE A 188 -8.69 -3.59 -24.69
CA PHE A 188 -7.64 -3.67 -23.67
C PHE A 188 -7.86 -4.85 -22.71
N GLY A 189 -9.11 -5.12 -22.33
CA GLY A 189 -9.50 -6.32 -21.59
C GLY A 189 -9.21 -7.60 -22.36
N TRP A 190 -9.52 -7.64 -23.67
CA TRP A 190 -9.10 -8.75 -24.53
C TRP A 190 -7.57 -8.91 -24.55
N LEU A 191 -6.82 -7.82 -24.72
CA LEU A 191 -5.35 -7.87 -24.80
C LEU A 191 -4.71 -8.36 -23.50
N LEU A 192 -5.19 -7.89 -22.34
CA LEU A 192 -4.77 -8.35 -21.02
C LEU A 192 -5.09 -9.83 -20.80
N ARG A 193 -6.32 -10.28 -21.10
CA ARG A 193 -6.70 -11.70 -20.99
C ARG A 193 -5.83 -12.60 -21.86
N ASN A 194 -5.52 -12.17 -23.08
CA ASN A 194 -4.67 -12.93 -24.00
C ASN A 194 -3.16 -12.85 -23.63
N SER A 195 -2.80 -12.02 -22.65
CA SER A 195 -1.43 -11.83 -22.14
C SER A 195 -1.21 -12.37 -20.73
N GLY A 196 -2.21 -13.01 -20.10
CA GLY A 196 -2.07 -13.70 -18.81
C GLY A 196 -3.01 -13.23 -17.69
N ALA A 197 -3.77 -12.15 -17.88
CA ALA A 197 -4.71 -11.69 -16.85
C ALA A 197 -5.91 -12.64 -16.70
N PHE A 198 -6.26 -12.95 -15.45
CA PHE A 198 -7.51 -13.61 -15.06
C PHE A 198 -8.31 -12.69 -14.14
N TYR A 199 -9.62 -12.66 -14.30
CA TYR A 199 -10.47 -11.64 -13.67
C TYR A 199 -11.15 -12.13 -12.39
N ILE A 200 -11.24 -11.23 -11.41
CA ILE A 200 -11.73 -11.50 -10.06
C ILE A 200 -12.79 -10.47 -9.67
N ARG A 201 -13.94 -10.95 -9.16
CA ARG A 201 -15.04 -10.13 -8.61
C ARG A 201 -14.55 -9.40 -7.35
N ARG A 202 -14.93 -8.13 -7.14
CA ARG A 202 -14.42 -7.32 -6.01
C ARG A 202 -14.91 -7.77 -4.62
N SER A 203 -15.97 -8.59 -4.59
CA SER A 203 -16.53 -9.24 -3.40
C SER A 203 -17.12 -10.55 -3.86
N PHE A 204 -17.00 -11.60 -3.04
CA PHE A 204 -17.61 -12.91 -3.29
C PHE A 204 -18.92 -13.07 -2.53
N GLY A 205 -19.17 -12.28 -1.47
CA GLY A 205 -20.38 -12.41 -0.66
C GLY A 205 -20.52 -13.82 -0.08
N GLU A 206 -21.64 -14.47 -0.39
CA GLU A 206 -22.00 -15.85 -0.03
C GLU A 206 -22.03 -16.76 -1.29
N ASP A 207 -21.37 -16.35 -2.38
CA ASP A 207 -21.25 -17.09 -3.65
C ASP A 207 -20.24 -18.24 -3.53
N HIS A 208 -20.69 -19.35 -2.92
CA HIS A 208 -19.90 -20.55 -2.68
C HIS A 208 -19.41 -21.22 -3.98
N LEU A 209 -20.23 -21.19 -5.04
CA LEU A 209 -19.89 -21.75 -6.35
C LEU A 209 -18.72 -20.98 -6.99
N TYR A 210 -18.80 -19.64 -7.03
CA TYR A 210 -17.70 -18.80 -7.51
C TYR A 210 -16.43 -19.00 -6.66
N TRP A 211 -16.55 -19.08 -5.33
CA TRP A 211 -15.38 -19.28 -4.47
C TRP A 211 -14.69 -20.63 -4.72
N ALA A 212 -15.46 -21.69 -4.95
CA ALA A 212 -14.91 -23.00 -5.31
C ALA A 212 -14.17 -22.98 -6.65
N ILE A 213 -14.78 -22.40 -7.70
CA ILE A 213 -14.20 -22.30 -9.05
C ILE A 213 -12.96 -21.39 -9.04
N PHE A 214 -13.00 -20.26 -8.34
CA PHE A 214 -11.87 -19.36 -8.15
C PHE A 214 -10.68 -20.07 -7.49
N THR A 215 -10.95 -20.73 -6.36
CA THR A 215 -9.94 -21.41 -5.56
C THR A 215 -9.31 -22.57 -6.35
N GLU A 216 -10.13 -23.36 -7.03
CA GLU A 216 -9.65 -24.43 -7.91
C GLU A 216 -8.81 -23.88 -9.07
N TYR A 217 -9.24 -22.82 -9.74
CA TYR A 217 -8.50 -22.23 -10.85
C TYR A 217 -7.11 -21.71 -10.42
N VAL A 218 -7.00 -21.05 -9.26
CA VAL A 218 -5.71 -20.60 -8.70
C VAL A 218 -4.83 -21.80 -8.36
N GLN A 219 -5.38 -22.84 -7.72
CA GLN A 219 -4.61 -24.02 -7.31
C GLN A 219 -4.18 -24.89 -8.51
N CYS A 220 -5.02 -24.97 -9.54
CA CYS A 220 -4.73 -25.66 -10.79
C CYS A 220 -3.44 -25.14 -11.45
N GLN A 221 -3.23 -23.81 -11.45
CA GLN A 221 -2.02 -23.15 -11.97
C GLN A 221 -0.77 -23.51 -11.14
N ILE A 222 -0.90 -23.54 -9.81
CA ILE A 222 0.22 -23.82 -8.88
C ILE A 222 0.60 -25.31 -8.93
N CYS A 223 -0.36 -26.22 -8.75
CA CYS A 223 -0.13 -27.66 -8.64
C CYS A 223 0.46 -28.28 -9.91
N ASN A 224 0.07 -27.77 -11.08
CA ASN A 224 0.62 -28.20 -12.37
C ASN A 224 1.77 -27.29 -12.85
N GLY A 225 2.03 -26.19 -12.13
CA GLY A 225 3.08 -25.20 -12.40
C GLY A 225 3.01 -24.57 -13.79
N ASP A 226 1.81 -24.29 -14.32
CA ASP A 226 1.64 -23.76 -15.68
C ASP A 226 2.41 -22.44 -15.86
N ASN A 227 2.22 -21.51 -14.91
CA ASN A 227 2.83 -20.18 -14.87
C ASN A 227 3.00 -19.71 -13.40
N PRO A 228 3.91 -18.76 -13.10
CA PRO A 228 3.89 -18.01 -11.84
C PRO A 228 2.56 -17.26 -11.66
N ILE A 229 2.12 -17.01 -10.42
CA ILE A 229 0.95 -16.16 -10.16
C ILE A 229 1.40 -14.82 -9.58
N GLU A 230 0.86 -13.72 -10.12
CA GLU A 230 1.03 -12.38 -9.56
C GLU A 230 -0.27 -11.92 -8.88
N PHE A 231 -0.17 -11.48 -7.63
CA PHE A 231 -1.27 -10.82 -6.93
C PHE A 231 -0.82 -9.82 -5.88
N TYR A 232 -1.65 -8.80 -5.66
CA TYR A 232 -1.39 -7.71 -4.73
C TYR A 232 -1.97 -8.04 -3.35
N VAL A 233 -1.10 -8.30 -2.37
CA VAL A 233 -1.52 -8.66 -0.99
C VAL A 233 -2.34 -7.56 -0.31
N GLU A 234 -2.17 -6.32 -0.74
CA GLU A 234 -2.93 -5.14 -0.28
C GLU A 234 -4.38 -5.13 -0.79
N GLY A 235 -4.69 -5.91 -1.84
CA GLY A 235 -6.02 -6.04 -2.45
C GLY A 235 -6.49 -4.86 -3.29
N THR A 236 -5.82 -3.71 -3.25
CA THR A 236 -6.13 -2.51 -4.04
C THR A 236 -4.91 -1.60 -4.20
N ARG A 237 -4.91 -0.71 -5.20
CA ARG A 237 -3.91 0.37 -5.33
C ARG A 237 -4.10 1.41 -4.22
N SER A 238 -2.99 1.75 -3.57
CA SER A 238 -2.96 2.82 -2.58
C SER A 238 -3.12 4.19 -3.22
N ARG A 239 -4.11 4.96 -2.74
CA ARG A 239 -4.33 6.36 -3.15
C ARG A 239 -3.43 7.33 -2.40
N THR A 240 -2.98 6.95 -1.21
CA THR A 240 -2.06 7.73 -0.38
C THR A 240 -0.60 7.32 -0.59
N ALA A 241 -0.32 6.37 -1.49
CA ALA A 241 0.97 5.70 -1.73
C ALA A 241 1.59 4.93 -0.53
N LYS A 242 0.98 5.00 0.66
CA LYS A 242 1.30 4.15 1.82
C LYS A 242 0.87 2.71 1.58
N SER A 243 1.52 1.74 2.22
CA SER A 243 1.10 0.33 2.12
C SER A 243 -0.11 0.05 3.02
N TYR A 244 -1.09 -0.68 2.51
CA TYR A 244 -2.27 -1.10 3.28
C TYR A 244 -2.07 -2.43 4.01
N THR A 245 -2.93 -2.69 4.99
CA THR A 245 -2.97 -3.97 5.72
C THR A 245 -3.41 -5.13 4.82
N PRO A 246 -2.71 -6.30 4.88
CA PRO A 246 -2.87 -7.39 3.93
C PRO A 246 -4.27 -8.02 3.94
N LYS A 247 -4.67 -8.57 2.79
CA LYS A 247 -5.90 -9.35 2.58
C LYS A 247 -5.55 -10.81 2.31
N PHE A 248 -6.10 -11.71 3.11
CA PHE A 248 -5.61 -13.09 3.15
C PHE A 248 -6.24 -14.02 2.11
N GLY A 249 -7.44 -13.75 1.59
CA GLY A 249 -8.20 -14.71 0.77
C GLY A 249 -7.44 -15.33 -0.41
N MET A 250 -6.73 -14.52 -1.21
CA MET A 250 -5.88 -15.01 -2.30
C MET A 250 -4.68 -15.82 -1.78
N LEU A 251 -4.05 -15.37 -0.70
CA LEU A 251 -2.90 -16.04 -0.09
C LEU A 251 -3.31 -17.38 0.54
N SER A 252 -4.49 -17.48 1.14
CA SER A 252 -5.10 -18.74 1.61
C SER A 252 -5.35 -19.69 0.44
N ALA A 253 -6.04 -19.23 -0.61
CA ALA A 253 -6.33 -20.04 -1.79
C ALA A 253 -5.05 -20.52 -2.50
N ALA A 254 -4.00 -19.70 -2.54
CA ALA A 254 -2.73 -20.06 -3.17
C ALA A 254 -1.85 -21.00 -2.33
N LEU A 255 -1.92 -20.95 -1.00
CA LEU A 255 -1.08 -21.78 -0.10
C LEU A 255 -1.76 -23.06 0.40
N GLU A 256 -3.08 -23.17 0.30
CA GLU A 256 -3.84 -24.38 0.62
C GLU A 256 -3.29 -25.67 -0.03
N PRO A 257 -2.78 -25.70 -1.28
CA PRO A 257 -2.14 -26.89 -1.86
C PRO A 257 -0.90 -27.37 -1.12
N TYR A 258 -0.13 -26.47 -0.52
CA TYR A 258 1.03 -26.80 0.31
C TYR A 258 0.57 -27.48 1.60
N PHE A 259 -0.35 -26.84 2.32
CA PHE A 259 -0.90 -27.34 3.59
C PHE A 259 -1.53 -28.73 3.41
N LYS A 260 -2.40 -28.87 2.41
CA LYS A 260 -3.06 -30.13 2.03
C LYS A 260 -2.17 -31.12 1.29
N SER A 261 -0.87 -30.86 1.18
CA SER A 261 0.12 -31.78 0.62
C SER A 261 -0.21 -32.31 -0.78
N HIS A 262 -0.58 -31.39 -1.67
CA HIS A 262 -0.57 -31.58 -3.12
C HIS A 262 0.80 -31.21 -3.72
N ILE A 263 1.58 -30.38 -3.03
CA ILE A 263 2.90 -29.91 -3.48
C ILE A 263 3.91 -29.89 -2.30
N PRO A 264 5.20 -30.17 -2.52
CA PRO A 264 6.20 -30.19 -1.44
C PRO A 264 6.48 -28.80 -0.84
N ASP A 265 6.50 -27.75 -1.67
CA ASP A 265 6.79 -26.36 -1.28
C ASP A 265 6.20 -25.39 -2.33
N ILE A 266 6.07 -24.12 -1.93
CA ILE A 266 5.70 -22.97 -2.78
C ILE A 266 6.67 -21.84 -2.42
N ILE A 267 7.19 -21.13 -3.41
CA ILE A 267 8.09 -19.99 -3.19
C ILE A 267 7.32 -18.68 -3.33
N VAL A 268 7.37 -17.85 -2.29
CA VAL A 268 6.73 -16.54 -2.26
C VAL A 268 7.78 -15.44 -2.36
N VAL A 269 7.60 -14.50 -3.29
CA VAL A 269 8.58 -13.46 -3.62
C VAL A 269 7.99 -12.07 -3.36
N PRO A 270 8.50 -11.31 -2.37
CA PRO A 270 8.09 -9.92 -2.17
C PRO A 270 8.74 -9.04 -3.23
N VAL A 271 7.96 -8.20 -3.90
CA VAL A 271 8.48 -7.24 -4.88
C VAL A 271 8.10 -5.83 -4.48
N SER A 272 9.11 -4.97 -4.30
CA SER A 272 8.89 -3.54 -4.10
C SER A 272 8.99 -2.81 -5.44
N ILE A 273 8.03 -1.93 -5.73
CA ILE A 273 8.03 -1.06 -6.91
C ILE A 273 8.00 0.38 -6.42
N SER A 274 9.04 1.15 -6.77
CA SER A 274 9.21 2.54 -6.36
C SER A 274 9.34 3.42 -7.60
N TYR A 275 8.62 4.55 -7.63
CA TYR A 275 8.54 5.46 -8.76
C TYR A 275 9.07 6.84 -8.36
N ASP A 276 9.79 7.52 -9.26
CA ASP A 276 10.05 8.96 -9.10
C ASP A 276 8.72 9.73 -9.21
N ARG A 277 7.94 9.48 -10.27
CA ARG A 277 6.62 10.07 -10.53
C ARG A 277 5.60 9.02 -10.98
N ILE A 278 4.35 9.12 -10.52
CA ILE A 278 3.24 8.23 -10.93
C ILE A 278 2.27 8.92 -11.90
N LEU A 279 1.61 8.12 -12.75
CA LEU A 279 0.64 8.61 -13.76
C LEU A 279 -0.64 9.17 -13.12
N GLU A 280 -0.95 8.72 -11.90
CA GLU A 280 -2.23 8.91 -11.24
C GLU A 280 -2.22 10.00 -10.16
N GLU A 281 -1.11 10.71 -9.95
CA GLU A 281 -0.92 11.64 -8.82
C GLU A 281 -2.07 12.62 -8.60
N SER A 282 -2.53 13.29 -9.68
CA SER A 282 -3.69 14.20 -9.64
C SER A 282 -5.00 13.43 -9.44
N LEU A 283 -5.20 12.31 -10.14
CA LEU A 283 -6.40 11.49 -10.00
C LEU A 283 -6.58 11.00 -8.56
N TYR A 284 -5.52 10.50 -7.93
CA TYR A 284 -5.55 10.04 -6.54
C TYR A 284 -5.82 11.19 -5.56
N ALA A 285 -5.17 12.34 -5.71
CA ALA A 285 -5.43 13.49 -4.86
C ALA A 285 -6.91 13.92 -4.89
N TYR A 286 -7.55 13.91 -6.06
CA TYR A 286 -8.97 14.25 -6.18
C TYR A 286 -9.92 13.09 -5.81
N GLU A 287 -9.54 11.81 -6.01
CA GLU A 287 -10.25 10.65 -5.43
C GLU A 287 -10.29 10.75 -3.89
N LEU A 288 -9.17 11.14 -3.25
CA LEU A 288 -9.08 11.35 -1.80
C LEU A 288 -9.97 12.48 -1.28
N LEU A 289 -10.17 13.54 -2.08
CA LEU A 289 -11.14 14.61 -1.78
C LEU A 289 -12.60 14.20 -2.03
N GLY A 290 -12.84 13.04 -2.66
CA GLY A 290 -14.17 12.50 -2.91
C GLY A 290 -14.74 12.79 -4.30
N VAL A 291 -13.91 13.22 -5.25
CA VAL A 291 -14.29 13.19 -6.68
C VAL A 291 -14.45 11.72 -7.09
N PRO A 292 -15.58 11.31 -7.70
CA PRO A 292 -15.79 9.91 -8.07
C PRO A 292 -14.77 9.43 -9.12
N LYS A 293 -14.11 8.29 -8.85
CA LYS A 293 -13.24 7.59 -9.81
C LYS A 293 -13.91 7.55 -11.21
N PRO A 294 -13.22 7.94 -12.29
CA PRO A 294 -13.74 7.85 -13.64
C PRO A 294 -13.94 6.38 -14.05
N LYS A 295 -14.93 6.11 -14.91
CA LYS A 295 -15.07 4.78 -15.54
C LYS A 295 -13.90 4.54 -16.49
N GLU A 296 -13.21 3.42 -16.31
CA GLU A 296 -12.15 2.96 -17.21
C GLU A 296 -12.71 2.87 -18.64
N SER A 297 -12.04 3.49 -19.62
CA SER A 297 -12.62 3.67 -20.95
C SER A 297 -11.57 3.83 -22.04
N THR A 298 -11.87 3.32 -23.23
CA THR A 298 -11.01 3.38 -24.42
C THR A 298 -10.73 4.82 -24.88
N SER A 299 -11.65 5.75 -24.61
CA SER A 299 -11.46 7.19 -24.85
C SER A 299 -10.49 7.84 -23.87
N GLY A 300 -10.36 7.32 -22.64
CA GLY A 300 -9.30 7.70 -21.70
C GLY A 300 -7.91 7.30 -22.23
N LEU A 301 -7.77 6.06 -22.72
CA LEU A 301 -6.56 5.57 -23.38
C LEU A 301 -6.14 6.42 -24.60
N LEU A 302 -7.10 6.94 -25.38
CA LEU A 302 -6.79 7.83 -26.51
C LEU A 302 -6.29 9.21 -26.06
N LYS A 303 -6.77 9.73 -24.92
CA LYS A 303 -6.26 10.97 -24.31
C LYS A 303 -4.87 10.80 -23.67
N ALA A 304 -4.46 9.57 -23.34
CA ALA A 304 -3.15 9.27 -22.78
C ALA A 304 -1.97 9.55 -23.73
N ARG A 305 -2.21 9.94 -25.00
CA ARG A 305 -1.15 10.40 -25.92
C ARG A 305 -0.32 11.54 -25.33
N LYS A 306 -0.95 12.56 -24.73
CA LYS A 306 -0.22 13.64 -24.05
C LYS A 306 0.58 13.13 -22.83
N ILE A 307 0.08 12.11 -22.15
CA ILE A 307 0.79 11.49 -21.02
C ILE A 307 2.06 10.75 -21.51
N LEU A 308 2.03 10.15 -22.70
CA LEU A 308 3.22 9.55 -23.32
C LEU A 308 4.29 10.56 -23.75
N GLU A 309 3.96 11.87 -23.78
CA GLU A 309 4.88 12.98 -24.04
C GLU A 309 5.49 13.55 -22.73
N GLU A 310 4.98 13.15 -21.55
CA GLU A 310 5.49 13.56 -20.24
C GLU A 310 6.56 12.57 -19.72
N ASN A 311 7.53 13.11 -18.97
CA ASN A 311 8.56 12.33 -18.27
C ASN A 311 8.09 11.96 -16.85
N PHE A 312 8.25 10.69 -16.49
CA PHE A 312 7.93 10.14 -15.17
C PHE A 312 9.16 9.65 -14.38
N GLY A 313 10.37 9.95 -14.86
CA GLY A 313 11.62 9.66 -14.17
C GLY A 313 11.99 8.18 -14.20
N ASN A 314 12.53 7.67 -13.10
CA ASN A 314 12.95 6.29 -12.94
C ASN A 314 11.85 5.43 -12.30
N ILE A 315 11.91 4.13 -12.58
CA ILE A 315 11.30 3.09 -11.74
C ILE A 315 12.42 2.25 -11.13
N HIS A 316 12.29 1.88 -9.86
CA HIS A 316 13.09 0.86 -9.21
C HIS A 316 12.21 -0.34 -8.85
N ILE A 317 12.64 -1.54 -9.24
CA ILE A 317 11.98 -2.81 -8.96
C ILE A 317 12.93 -3.70 -8.16
N VAL A 318 12.56 -4.01 -6.92
CA VAL A 318 13.35 -4.84 -6.01
C VAL A 318 12.60 -6.12 -5.69
N PHE A 319 13.03 -7.22 -6.32
CA PHE A 319 12.71 -8.58 -5.90
C PHE A 319 13.48 -8.87 -4.61
N GLY A 320 12.77 -8.86 -3.48
CA GLY A 320 13.31 -9.21 -2.17
C GLY A 320 13.58 -10.72 -2.05
N GLN A 321 14.16 -11.12 -0.91
CA GLN A 321 14.57 -12.51 -0.68
C GLN A 321 13.37 -13.48 -0.77
N PRO A 322 13.40 -14.49 -1.67
CA PRO A 322 12.34 -15.47 -1.79
C PRO A 322 12.16 -16.31 -0.51
N ILE A 323 10.90 -16.56 -0.14
CA ILE A 323 10.47 -17.31 1.05
C ILE A 323 9.95 -18.68 0.61
N SER A 324 10.62 -19.75 1.07
CA SER A 324 10.08 -21.12 1.05
C SER A 324 9.00 -21.26 2.12
N ILE A 325 7.80 -21.65 1.72
CA ILE A 325 6.68 -21.86 2.65
C ILE A 325 6.91 -23.11 3.50
N ARG A 326 7.59 -24.12 2.96
CA ARG A 326 8.08 -25.28 3.73
C ARG A 326 8.96 -24.84 4.89
N LYS A 327 9.97 -24.00 4.63
CA LYS A 327 10.85 -23.48 5.69
C LYS A 327 10.15 -22.50 6.62
N TYR A 328 9.23 -21.67 6.10
CA TYR A 328 8.49 -20.68 6.88
C TYR A 328 7.42 -21.30 7.80
N SER A 329 7.06 -22.58 7.59
CA SER A 329 6.08 -23.32 8.40
C SER A 329 6.66 -24.51 9.19
N GLU A 330 7.98 -24.65 9.19
CA GLU A 330 8.72 -25.69 9.91
C GLU A 330 8.45 -25.61 11.42
N GLY A 331 7.85 -26.67 11.99
CA GLY A 331 7.44 -26.72 13.39
C GLY A 331 6.21 -25.89 13.77
N LEU A 332 5.52 -25.25 12.81
CA LEU A 332 4.38 -24.34 13.09
C LEU A 332 3.00 -24.88 12.68
N VAL A 333 2.95 -25.91 11.81
CA VAL A 333 1.69 -26.51 11.32
C VAL A 333 1.85 -28.03 11.17
N ASP A 334 0.80 -28.79 11.46
CA ASP A 334 0.75 -30.22 11.13
C ASP A 334 -0.08 -30.47 9.85
N ARG A 335 0.64 -30.80 8.78
CA ARG A 335 0.07 -31.13 7.46
C ARG A 335 -0.59 -32.51 7.41
N SER A 336 -0.40 -33.37 8.42
CA SER A 336 -0.95 -34.72 8.47
C SER A 336 -2.47 -34.73 8.67
N LEU A 337 -3.00 -33.71 9.35
CA LEU A 337 -4.42 -33.51 9.65
C LEU A 337 -5.30 -33.49 8.39
N HIS A 338 -4.78 -32.99 7.27
CA HIS A 338 -5.48 -32.94 5.98
C HIS A 338 -5.62 -34.31 5.28
N ASN A 339 -5.16 -35.40 5.91
CA ASN A 339 -5.43 -36.77 5.45
C ASN A 339 -6.62 -37.43 6.20
N LEU A 340 -7.19 -36.76 7.22
CA LEU A 340 -8.32 -37.30 8.01
C LEU A 340 -9.69 -37.11 7.34
N ALA A 341 -9.77 -36.33 6.27
CA ALA A 341 -11.00 -36.04 5.52
C ALA A 341 -10.70 -35.80 4.03
N PRO A 342 -11.70 -35.88 3.13
CA PRO A 342 -11.52 -35.54 1.72
C PRO A 342 -10.99 -34.12 1.55
N ARG A 343 -9.87 -33.98 0.82
CA ARG A 343 -9.09 -32.73 0.78
C ARG A 343 -9.84 -31.53 0.19
N TYR A 344 -10.88 -31.74 -0.61
CA TYR A 344 -11.72 -30.66 -1.12
C TYR A 344 -12.73 -30.12 -0.09
N ILE A 345 -13.03 -30.88 0.98
CA ILE A 345 -13.96 -30.50 2.06
C ILE A 345 -13.22 -29.91 3.27
N ALA A 346 -12.04 -30.44 3.61
CA ALA A 346 -11.27 -30.01 4.79
C ALA A 346 -11.00 -28.49 4.79
N SER A 347 -11.20 -27.80 5.91
CA SER A 347 -10.85 -26.39 6.05
C SER A 347 -9.38 -26.21 6.50
N LEU A 348 -8.81 -25.03 6.25
CA LEU A 348 -7.50 -24.67 6.83
C LEU A 348 -7.64 -24.44 8.33
N THR A 349 -6.72 -24.99 9.10
CA THR A 349 -6.69 -24.91 10.57
C THR A 349 -6.37 -23.48 11.06
N ASN A 350 -6.66 -23.19 12.33
CA ASN A 350 -6.34 -21.91 12.95
C ASN A 350 -4.83 -21.59 12.89
N GLN A 351 -3.97 -22.59 13.06
CA GLN A 351 -2.50 -22.43 12.97
C GLN A 351 -2.07 -22.00 11.56
N GLU A 352 -2.63 -22.63 10.53
CA GLU A 352 -2.34 -22.31 9.12
C GLU A 352 -2.87 -20.92 8.76
N GLN A 353 -4.07 -20.56 9.22
CA GLN A 353 -4.63 -19.21 9.05
C GLN A 353 -3.79 -18.14 9.76
N ASP A 354 -3.27 -18.41 10.96
CA ASP A 354 -2.39 -17.48 11.68
C ASP A 354 -1.00 -17.38 11.03
N LEU A 355 -0.49 -18.47 10.44
CA LEU A 355 0.72 -18.42 9.63
C LEU A 355 0.53 -17.60 8.35
N ILE A 356 -0.62 -17.75 7.66
CA ILE A 356 -1.01 -16.91 6.52
C ILE A 356 -1.11 -15.43 6.92
N LYS A 357 -1.69 -15.12 8.10
CA LYS A 357 -1.74 -13.76 8.64
C LYS A 357 -0.34 -13.18 8.90
N LYS A 358 0.53 -13.94 9.57
CA LYS A 358 1.93 -13.55 9.85
C LYS A 358 2.71 -13.32 8.56
N LEU A 359 2.62 -14.24 7.61
CA LEU A 359 3.23 -14.11 6.28
C LEU A 359 2.74 -12.85 5.56
N GLY A 360 1.43 -12.60 5.51
CA GLY A 360 0.87 -11.43 4.84
C GLY A 360 1.44 -10.10 5.36
N HIS A 361 1.65 -9.97 6.68
CA HIS A 361 2.28 -8.78 7.26
C HIS A 361 3.78 -8.72 6.97
N HIS A 362 4.49 -9.84 7.12
CA HIS A 362 5.92 -9.96 6.80
C HIS A 362 6.21 -9.60 5.33
N MET A 363 5.31 -9.96 4.40
CA MET A 363 5.41 -9.61 2.98
C MET A 363 5.31 -8.09 2.75
N VAL A 364 4.30 -7.41 3.32
CA VAL A 364 4.15 -5.95 3.19
C VAL A 364 5.35 -5.21 3.81
N LEU A 365 5.83 -5.66 4.97
CA LEU A 365 6.99 -5.05 5.63
C LEU A 365 8.29 -5.33 4.85
N THR A 366 8.39 -6.46 4.16
CA THR A 366 9.53 -6.75 3.27
C THR A 366 9.48 -5.89 2.00
N GLN A 367 8.29 -5.61 1.45
CA GLN A 367 8.13 -4.63 0.36
C GLN A 367 8.56 -3.23 0.82
N GLN A 368 8.16 -2.81 2.02
CA GLN A 368 8.57 -1.53 2.61
C GLN A 368 10.09 -1.43 2.83
N LYS A 369 10.72 -2.43 3.47
CA LYS A 369 12.18 -2.47 3.68
C LYS A 369 13.00 -2.35 2.38
N HIS A 370 12.45 -2.81 1.25
CA HIS A 370 13.08 -2.74 -0.06
C HIS A 370 12.55 -1.60 -0.95
N MET A 371 11.80 -0.64 -0.40
CA MET A 371 11.35 0.55 -1.12
C MET A 371 12.54 1.50 -1.36
N VAL A 372 12.68 1.97 -2.60
CA VAL A 372 13.73 2.94 -2.97
C VAL A 372 13.18 4.34 -2.78
N VAL A 373 13.78 5.09 -1.87
CA VAL A 373 13.40 6.48 -1.59
C VAL A 373 14.03 7.39 -2.64
N SER A 374 13.20 8.05 -3.45
CA SER A 374 13.67 9.06 -4.42
C SER A 374 14.09 10.36 -3.72
N PRO A 375 14.93 11.21 -4.35
CA PRO A 375 15.23 12.54 -3.82
C PRO A 375 13.98 13.40 -3.65
N TRP A 376 13.00 13.25 -4.56
CA TRP A 376 11.72 13.93 -4.46
C TRP A 376 10.91 13.55 -3.21
N SER A 377 10.91 12.28 -2.77
CA SER A 377 10.27 11.89 -1.50
C SER A 377 10.92 12.57 -0.28
N LEU A 378 12.23 12.81 -0.31
CA LEU A 378 12.94 13.58 0.72
C LEU A 378 12.57 15.08 0.66
N MET A 379 12.51 15.66 -0.55
CA MET A 379 12.08 17.05 -0.77
C MET A 379 10.64 17.29 -0.31
N ALA A 380 9.71 16.41 -0.68
CA ALA A 380 8.31 16.49 -0.26
C ALA A 380 8.15 16.43 1.26
N SER A 381 9.02 15.67 1.95
CA SER A 381 9.02 15.58 3.42
C SER A 381 9.43 16.88 4.12
N VAL A 382 10.25 17.72 3.47
CA VAL A 382 10.60 19.08 3.94
C VAL A 382 9.54 20.09 3.50
N LEU A 383 9.10 20.04 2.24
CA LEU A 383 8.12 20.96 1.66
C LEU A 383 6.76 20.90 2.37
N MET A 384 6.28 19.71 2.75
CA MET A 384 5.02 19.55 3.52
C MET A 384 5.06 20.22 4.91
N GLN A 385 6.24 20.46 5.47
CA GLN A 385 6.45 21.19 6.73
C GLN A 385 6.80 22.68 6.52
N SER A 386 7.01 23.11 5.27
CA SER A 386 7.46 24.46 4.90
C SER A 386 6.30 25.33 4.40
N GLN A 387 5.38 25.67 5.30
CA GLN A 387 4.11 26.37 5.00
C GLN A 387 4.26 27.72 4.26
N GLY A 388 5.40 28.41 4.40
CA GLY A 388 5.68 29.69 3.73
C GLY A 388 6.50 29.58 2.44
N GLY A 389 6.68 28.39 1.88
CA GLY A 389 7.71 28.12 0.88
C GLY A 389 9.11 27.99 1.51
N VAL A 390 10.12 27.67 0.71
CA VAL A 390 11.50 27.49 1.18
C VAL A 390 12.51 27.82 0.09
N SER A 391 13.57 28.57 0.41
CA SER A 391 14.65 28.85 -0.55
C SER A 391 15.42 27.57 -0.89
N LEU A 392 15.82 27.41 -2.14
CA LEU A 392 16.50 26.19 -2.63
C LEU A 392 17.74 25.83 -1.78
N ARG A 393 18.50 26.84 -1.35
CA ARG A 393 19.66 26.68 -0.47
C ARG A 393 19.30 26.11 0.91
N GLN A 394 18.13 26.45 1.46
CA GLN A 394 17.66 25.89 2.72
C GLN A 394 17.04 24.50 2.51
N LEU A 395 16.27 24.32 1.44
CA LEU A 395 15.73 23.01 1.05
C LEU A 395 16.84 21.96 0.93
N GLY A 396 17.97 22.30 0.29
CA GLY A 396 19.08 21.37 0.15
C GLY A 396 19.73 20.92 1.46
N LYS A 397 19.95 21.84 2.41
CA LYS A 397 20.46 21.50 3.75
C LYS A 397 19.53 20.55 4.49
N GLU A 398 18.23 20.83 4.42
CA GLU A 398 17.21 20.03 5.10
C GLU A 398 17.05 18.65 4.45
N VAL A 399 16.99 18.57 3.11
CA VAL A 399 16.95 17.31 2.37
C VAL A 399 18.19 16.45 2.65
N GLU A 400 19.38 17.03 2.74
CA GLU A 400 20.59 16.29 3.11
C GLU A 400 20.58 15.82 4.58
N TRP A 401 19.96 16.56 5.49
CA TRP A 401 19.76 16.10 6.87
C TRP A 401 18.72 14.97 6.93
N VAL A 402 17.57 15.09 6.26
CA VAL A 402 16.53 14.05 6.19
C VAL A 402 17.04 12.79 5.51
N LYS A 403 17.81 12.90 4.42
CA LYS A 403 18.52 11.80 3.75
C LYS A 403 19.36 10.99 4.74
N ARG A 404 20.16 11.68 5.56
CA ARG A 404 20.99 11.05 6.60
C ARG A 404 20.14 10.38 7.67
N GLN A 405 19.02 10.98 8.10
CA GLN A 405 18.10 10.32 9.04
C GLN A 405 17.48 9.06 8.45
N ALA A 406 16.96 9.12 7.22
CA ALA A 406 16.39 7.97 6.54
C ALA A 406 17.41 6.83 6.36
N SER A 407 18.65 7.17 5.99
CA SER A 407 19.75 6.20 5.85
C SER A 407 20.15 5.56 7.19
N ASN A 408 20.19 6.35 8.28
CA ASN A 408 20.43 5.84 9.64
C ASN A 408 19.30 4.90 10.12
N LEU A 409 18.07 5.14 9.66
CA LEU A 409 16.90 4.28 9.88
C LEU A 409 16.81 3.10 8.88
N GLY A 410 17.85 2.87 8.08
CA GLY A 410 17.99 1.71 7.19
C GLY A 410 17.30 1.83 5.82
N ALA A 411 16.79 3.01 5.45
CA ALA A 411 16.19 3.23 4.13
C ALA A 411 17.25 3.45 3.04
N TYR A 412 17.07 2.82 1.88
CA TYR A 412 17.89 3.09 0.70
C TYR A 412 17.36 4.30 -0.06
N CYS A 413 18.16 5.37 -0.15
CA CYS A 413 17.85 6.54 -0.96
C CYS A 413 18.60 6.49 -2.30
N ASP A 414 17.89 6.52 -3.43
CA ASP A 414 18.55 6.74 -4.72
C ASP A 414 19.07 8.17 -4.79
N TRP A 415 20.38 8.32 -4.63
CA TRP A 415 21.06 9.60 -4.70
C TRP A 415 22.26 9.48 -5.63
N PRO A 416 22.28 10.14 -6.80
CA PRO A 416 23.44 10.17 -7.68
C PRO A 416 24.71 10.59 -6.93
N ALA A 417 25.78 9.81 -7.05
CA ALA A 417 27.02 10.04 -6.27
C ALA A 417 28.00 10.99 -6.98
N SER A 418 27.82 11.16 -8.28
CA SER A 418 28.58 12.03 -9.19
C SER A 418 27.95 13.40 -9.40
N GLU A 419 26.76 13.66 -8.85
CA GLU A 419 26.03 14.93 -9.02
C GLU A 419 26.07 15.74 -7.72
N SER A 420 26.13 17.07 -7.83
CA SER A 420 25.99 17.94 -6.67
C SER A 420 24.56 17.88 -6.11
N ALA A 421 24.41 18.12 -4.80
CA ALA A 421 23.09 18.12 -4.18
C ALA A 421 22.13 19.12 -4.85
N GLU A 422 22.61 20.29 -5.27
CA GLU A 422 21.81 21.26 -6.01
C GLU A 422 21.36 20.75 -7.39
N SER A 423 22.23 20.03 -8.11
CA SER A 423 21.88 19.42 -9.41
C SER A 423 20.75 18.40 -9.24
N VAL A 424 20.84 17.52 -8.24
CA VAL A 424 19.79 16.55 -7.91
C VAL A 424 18.47 17.25 -7.56
N LEU A 425 18.51 18.30 -6.73
CA LEU A 425 17.32 19.08 -6.37
C LEU A 425 16.69 19.75 -7.61
N ARG A 426 17.46 20.50 -8.41
CA ARG A 426 16.94 21.19 -9.60
C ARG A 426 16.40 20.20 -10.65
N ALA A 427 16.99 19.02 -10.78
CA ALA A 427 16.48 17.94 -11.65
C ALA A 427 15.13 17.38 -11.17
N ASN A 428 14.95 17.19 -9.86
CA ASN A 428 13.68 16.71 -9.29
C ASN A 428 12.60 17.81 -9.33
N LEU A 429 12.94 19.08 -9.06
CA LEU A 429 12.03 20.21 -9.21
C LEU A 429 11.49 20.32 -10.65
N LYS A 430 12.32 20.04 -11.66
CA LYS A 430 11.88 19.99 -13.06
C LYS A 430 11.01 18.77 -13.38
N LEU A 431 11.29 17.60 -12.80
CA LEU A 431 10.45 16.41 -13.00
C LEU A 431 9.02 16.59 -12.43
N HIS A 432 8.89 17.41 -11.38
CA HIS A 432 7.63 17.71 -10.71
C HIS A 432 7.21 19.19 -10.89
N GLU A 433 7.53 19.79 -12.05
CA GLU A 433 7.16 21.18 -12.39
C GLU A 433 5.63 21.41 -12.44
N ASN A 434 4.86 20.32 -12.47
CA ASN A 434 3.40 20.33 -12.34
C ASN A 434 2.90 20.42 -10.88
N ILE A 435 3.76 20.21 -9.88
CA ILE A 435 3.43 20.34 -8.44
C ILE A 435 4.12 21.56 -7.84
N VAL A 436 5.36 21.86 -8.24
CA VAL A 436 6.18 22.95 -7.69
C VAL A 436 6.79 23.84 -8.76
N ARG A 437 7.03 25.10 -8.40
CA ARG A 437 7.80 26.08 -9.17
C ARG A 437 8.90 26.67 -8.32
N VAL A 438 9.90 27.26 -8.98
CA VAL A 438 10.89 28.13 -8.33
C VAL A 438 10.56 29.57 -8.71
N SER A 439 10.51 30.47 -7.73
CA SER A 439 10.32 31.90 -7.94
C SER A 439 11.60 32.58 -8.46
N GLN A 440 11.51 33.86 -8.82
CA GLN A 440 12.69 34.65 -9.18
C GLN A 440 13.67 34.87 -8.00
N GLU A 441 13.24 34.57 -6.77
CA GLU A 441 14.03 34.68 -5.53
C GLU A 441 14.60 33.31 -5.08
N ASP A 442 14.64 32.32 -5.98
CA ASP A 442 15.05 30.92 -5.73
C ASP A 442 14.21 30.23 -4.60
N VAL A 443 12.97 30.69 -4.37
CA VAL A 443 12.01 30.11 -3.42
C VAL A 443 11.16 29.04 -4.11
N VAL A 444 11.06 27.86 -3.51
CA VAL A 444 10.21 26.76 -3.98
C VAL A 444 8.79 26.94 -3.44
N GLU A 445 7.82 26.94 -4.34
CA GLU A 445 6.39 27.16 -4.08
C GLU A 445 5.54 26.08 -4.76
N LEU A 446 4.32 25.84 -4.27
CA LEU A 446 3.34 24.95 -4.91
C LEU A 446 2.66 25.63 -6.12
N VAL A 447 2.43 24.85 -7.17
CA VAL A 447 1.76 25.27 -8.42
C VAL A 447 0.27 24.98 -8.35
N ARG A 448 -0.57 25.93 -8.80
CA ARG A 448 -2.02 25.74 -8.88
C ARG A 448 -2.41 24.78 -10.01
N VAL A 449 -2.54 23.50 -9.66
CA VAL A 449 -3.02 22.43 -10.56
C VAL A 449 -4.52 22.55 -10.83
N ALA A 450 -4.91 22.58 -12.10
CA ALA A 450 -6.32 22.51 -12.50
C ALA A 450 -6.91 21.13 -12.17
N PRO A 451 -8.16 21.04 -11.66
CA PRO A 451 -8.77 19.76 -11.31
C PRO A 451 -8.98 18.87 -12.56
N PRO A 452 -8.94 17.52 -12.42
CA PRO A 452 -9.19 16.59 -13.51
C PRO A 452 -10.51 16.90 -14.23
N ALA A 453 -10.52 16.75 -15.56
CA ALA A 453 -11.65 17.14 -16.43
C ALA A 453 -12.98 16.35 -16.22
N HIS A 454 -13.06 15.48 -15.20
CA HIS A 454 -14.29 14.81 -14.75
C HIS A 454 -14.78 15.31 -13.38
N ALA A 455 -13.99 16.13 -12.67
CA ALA A 455 -14.44 16.87 -11.51
C ALA A 455 -15.43 17.96 -11.94
N LYS A 456 -16.54 18.10 -11.22
CA LYS A 456 -17.44 19.25 -11.37
C LYS A 456 -16.79 20.49 -10.73
N ALA A 457 -17.43 21.66 -10.88
CA ALA A 457 -16.97 22.94 -10.32
C ALA A 457 -16.39 22.75 -8.91
N THR A 458 -15.07 22.95 -8.81
CA THR A 458 -14.26 22.64 -7.63
C THR A 458 -13.83 23.96 -7.00
N ASP A 459 -14.14 24.16 -5.72
CA ASP A 459 -13.79 25.38 -4.99
C ASP A 459 -12.25 25.56 -4.85
N ALA A 460 -11.81 26.81 -4.68
CA ALA A 460 -10.40 27.18 -4.54
C ALA A 460 -9.71 26.46 -3.37
N MET A 461 -10.42 26.20 -2.26
CA MET A 461 -9.89 25.39 -1.15
C MET A 461 -9.63 23.95 -1.59
N MET A 462 -10.56 23.33 -2.33
CA MET A 462 -10.39 21.96 -2.84
C MET A 462 -9.30 21.88 -3.92
N ILE A 463 -9.14 22.91 -4.75
CA ILE A 463 -8.02 23.03 -5.70
C ILE A 463 -6.69 23.10 -4.96
N THR A 464 -6.61 23.87 -3.87
CA THR A 464 -5.42 23.98 -3.01
C THR A 464 -5.14 22.65 -2.30
N ALA A 465 -6.17 21.99 -1.76
CA ALA A 465 -6.04 20.70 -1.11
C ALA A 465 -5.55 19.60 -2.07
N GLY A 466 -5.96 19.64 -3.34
CA GLY A 466 -5.44 18.73 -4.37
C GLY A 466 -3.92 18.82 -4.53
N GLN A 467 -3.35 20.03 -4.48
CA GLN A 467 -1.89 20.26 -4.61
C GLN A 467 -1.13 19.71 -3.41
N HIS A 468 -1.59 20.00 -2.19
CA HIS A 468 -1.00 19.46 -0.96
C HIS A 468 -1.15 17.94 -0.90
N LEU A 469 -2.26 17.36 -1.38
CA LEU A 469 -2.43 15.92 -1.45
C LEU A 469 -1.48 15.28 -2.48
N MET A 470 -1.31 15.87 -3.67
CA MET A 470 -0.31 15.43 -4.67
C MET A 470 1.11 15.42 -4.08
N LEU A 471 1.53 16.49 -3.38
CA LEU A 471 2.82 16.52 -2.69
C LEU A 471 2.90 15.47 -1.56
N SER A 472 1.81 15.28 -0.81
CA SER A 472 1.77 14.31 0.29
C SER A 472 1.98 12.87 -0.18
N LEU A 473 1.59 12.49 -1.40
CA LEU A 473 1.84 11.14 -1.95
C LEU A 473 3.33 10.79 -1.90
N TYR A 474 4.18 11.73 -2.29
CA TYR A 474 5.62 11.52 -2.37
C TYR A 474 6.28 11.57 -0.98
N ARG A 475 5.77 12.37 -0.04
CA ARG A 475 6.13 12.30 1.39
C ARG A 475 5.72 10.96 1.99
N ASN A 476 4.56 10.44 1.62
CA ASN A 476 3.98 9.20 2.17
C ASN A 476 4.81 7.94 1.85
N HIS A 477 5.60 7.94 0.77
CA HIS A 477 6.57 6.89 0.51
C HIS A 477 7.51 6.64 1.70
N ILE A 478 8.02 7.70 2.35
CA ILE A 478 9.06 7.57 3.39
C ILE A 478 8.51 7.40 4.82
N LEU A 479 7.21 7.65 5.06
CA LEU A 479 6.63 7.62 6.41
C LEU A 479 6.84 6.28 7.14
N HIS A 480 6.85 5.16 6.42
CA HIS A 480 7.05 3.84 7.02
C HIS A 480 8.42 3.68 7.74
N VAL A 481 9.42 4.48 7.33
CA VAL A 481 10.76 4.56 7.93
C VAL A 481 10.70 5.29 9.28
N PHE A 482 9.91 6.36 9.36
CA PHE A 482 9.87 7.25 10.51
C PHE A 482 8.80 6.91 11.55
N VAL A 483 7.73 6.17 11.20
CA VAL A 483 6.55 6.00 12.09
C VAL A 483 6.87 5.45 13.48
N ARG A 484 7.80 4.50 13.60
CA ARG A 484 8.19 3.91 14.90
C ARG A 484 8.98 4.91 15.78
N PRO A 485 10.08 5.54 15.28
CA PRO A 485 10.70 6.68 15.95
C PRO A 485 9.72 7.83 16.25
N ALA A 486 8.79 8.14 15.35
CA ALA A 486 7.86 9.25 15.50
C ALA A 486 6.94 9.06 16.72
N MET A 487 6.43 7.85 16.97
CA MET A 487 5.59 7.61 18.16
C MET A 487 6.31 7.89 19.48
N ILE A 488 7.63 7.67 19.55
CA ILE A 488 8.45 8.09 20.69
C ILE A 488 8.67 9.61 20.68
N ALA A 489 9.05 10.18 19.54
CA ALA A 489 9.29 11.62 19.39
C ALA A 489 8.10 12.50 19.79
N ILE A 490 6.88 12.11 19.39
CA ILE A 490 5.62 12.78 19.76
C ILE A 490 5.45 12.69 21.29
N SER A 491 5.59 11.49 21.84
CA SER A 491 5.44 11.21 23.28
C SER A 491 6.42 11.97 24.18
N VAL A 492 7.58 12.33 23.64
CA VAL A 492 8.62 13.19 24.26
C VAL A 492 8.26 14.67 24.12
N ASN A 493 7.96 15.13 22.90
CA ASN A 493 7.70 16.54 22.64
C ASN A 493 6.47 17.09 23.36
N THR A 494 5.46 16.25 23.61
CA THR A 494 4.24 16.61 24.35
C THR A 494 4.29 16.21 25.84
N CYS A 495 5.48 15.95 26.37
CA CYS A 495 5.68 15.71 27.80
C CYS A 495 5.96 17.02 28.53
N ASN A 496 5.13 17.33 29.54
CA ASN A 496 5.26 18.53 30.37
C ASN A 496 6.13 18.31 31.62
N GLU A 497 6.71 17.11 31.77
CA GLU A 497 7.54 16.70 32.91
C GLU A 497 9.01 16.72 32.50
N GLU A 498 9.95 16.91 33.44
CA GLU A 498 11.38 16.94 33.12
C GLU A 498 11.92 15.58 32.63
N ARG A 499 11.27 14.51 33.09
CA ARG A 499 11.62 13.10 32.88
C ARG A 499 10.37 12.30 32.49
N LEU A 500 10.56 11.23 31.75
CA LEU A 500 9.49 10.29 31.37
C LEU A 500 9.98 8.84 31.54
N SER A 501 9.22 8.02 32.26
CA SER A 501 9.58 6.61 32.48
C SER A 501 9.45 5.80 31.18
N ILE A 502 10.19 4.68 31.09
CA ILE A 502 10.07 3.76 29.93
C ILE A 502 8.67 3.11 29.88
N ASP A 503 8.03 2.84 31.02
CA ASP A 503 6.72 2.20 31.06
C ASP A 503 5.60 3.15 30.64
N ASP A 504 5.67 4.44 31.01
CA ASP A 504 4.78 5.48 30.52
C ASP A 504 5.00 5.74 29.02
N LEU A 505 6.26 5.79 28.58
CA LEU A 505 6.61 5.93 27.17
C LEU A 505 6.10 4.74 26.34
N TYR A 506 6.22 3.50 26.85
CA TYR A 506 5.69 2.31 26.20
C TYR A 506 4.16 2.30 26.17
N THR A 507 3.50 2.80 27.22
CA THR A 507 2.04 2.97 27.28
C THR A 507 1.58 3.99 26.24
N LYS A 508 2.25 5.15 26.14
CA LYS A 508 2.03 6.16 25.10
C LYS A 508 2.24 5.61 23.70
N TYR A 509 3.36 4.91 23.47
CA TYR A 509 3.69 4.24 22.19
C TYR A 509 2.59 3.24 21.79
N THR A 510 2.14 2.40 22.72
CA THR A 510 1.10 1.39 22.49
C THR A 510 -0.24 2.02 22.11
N PHE A 511 -0.61 3.17 22.71
CA PHE A 511 -1.79 3.92 22.28
C PHE A 511 -1.65 4.43 20.84
N LEU A 512 -0.51 5.05 20.51
CA LEU A 512 -0.26 5.58 19.16
C LEU A 512 -0.22 4.46 18.10
N GLU A 513 0.34 3.29 18.40
CA GLU A 513 0.33 2.13 17.50
C GLU A 513 -1.11 1.66 17.22
N ASN A 514 -1.93 1.53 18.26
CA ASN A 514 -3.35 1.16 18.12
C ASN A 514 -4.17 2.20 17.34
N LEU A 515 -3.86 3.49 17.51
CA LEU A 515 -4.49 4.58 16.75
C LEU A 515 -4.07 4.53 15.27
N LEU A 516 -2.78 4.39 15.00
CA LEU A 516 -2.19 4.50 13.66
C LEU A 516 -2.23 3.21 12.83
N CYS A 517 -2.62 2.06 13.41
CA CYS A 517 -2.65 0.74 12.76
C CYS A 517 -3.58 0.57 11.54
N LYS A 518 -4.30 1.63 11.13
CA LYS A 518 -5.11 1.67 9.90
C LYS A 518 -4.44 2.45 8.78
N ASP A 519 -3.58 3.42 9.14
CA ASP A 519 -2.82 4.25 8.23
C ASP A 519 -1.39 3.72 7.97
N PHE A 520 -0.90 2.81 8.84
CA PHE A 520 0.43 2.18 8.78
C PHE A 520 0.37 0.70 9.21
N VAL A 521 1.40 -0.08 8.85
CA VAL A 521 1.43 -1.54 9.06
C VAL A 521 2.40 -1.92 10.18
N PHE A 522 1.87 -2.64 11.17
CA PHE A 522 2.60 -3.21 12.31
C PHE A 522 2.37 -4.74 12.33
N ILE A 523 3.29 -5.49 12.94
CA ILE A 523 3.09 -6.95 13.13
C ILE A 523 2.28 -7.16 14.41
N PRO A 524 1.11 -7.85 14.36
CA PRO A 524 0.34 -8.15 15.56
C PRO A 524 1.19 -8.91 16.59
N GLY A 525 1.35 -8.31 17.78
CA GLY A 525 2.15 -8.86 18.88
C GLY A 525 3.63 -8.47 18.92
N ASN A 526 4.12 -7.65 17.97
CA ASN A 526 5.54 -7.22 17.93
C ASN A 526 5.78 -5.84 18.56
N THR A 527 4.74 -5.17 19.08
CA THR A 527 4.74 -3.81 19.66
C THR A 527 5.95 -3.51 20.55
N LYS A 528 6.31 -4.44 21.46
CA LYS A 528 7.46 -4.28 22.36
C LYS A 528 8.80 -4.28 21.64
N ALA A 529 9.02 -5.16 20.66
CA ALA A 529 10.25 -5.21 19.88
C ALA A 529 10.36 -4.02 18.91
N ASP A 530 9.24 -3.60 18.32
CA ASP A 530 9.17 -2.37 17.49
C ASP A 530 9.51 -1.12 18.33
N PHE A 531 9.03 -1.05 19.58
CA PHE A 531 9.33 0.00 20.55
C PHE A 531 10.80 0.00 21.00
N GLU A 532 11.33 -1.14 21.46
CA GLU A 532 12.71 -1.26 21.95
C GLU A 532 13.72 -0.90 20.85
N LEU A 533 13.48 -1.33 19.61
CA LEU A 533 14.29 -0.97 18.46
C LEU A 533 14.20 0.52 18.12
N ALA A 534 13.01 1.12 18.17
CA ALA A 534 12.83 2.55 17.92
C ALA A 534 13.53 3.43 18.98
N LEU A 535 13.42 3.05 20.26
CA LEU A 535 14.06 3.75 21.37
C LEU A 535 15.59 3.66 21.25
N LEU A 536 16.13 2.46 21.07
CA LEU A 536 17.57 2.23 20.85
C LEU A 536 18.10 3.07 19.67
N THR A 537 17.36 3.12 18.56
CA THR A 537 17.77 3.86 17.36
C THR A 537 17.73 5.37 17.57
N LEU A 538 16.75 5.89 18.31
CA LEU A 538 16.69 7.30 18.71
C LEU A 538 17.82 7.68 19.67
N THR A 539 18.17 6.81 20.63
CA THR A 539 19.32 7.04 21.50
C THR A 539 20.63 7.04 20.70
N HIS A 540 20.80 6.09 19.77
CA HIS A 540 22.02 5.99 18.97
C HIS A 540 22.16 7.10 17.90
N THR A 541 21.07 7.78 17.53
CA THR A 541 21.07 8.97 16.66
C THR A 541 21.05 10.30 17.41
N CYS A 542 21.18 10.27 18.75
CA CYS A 542 21.07 11.44 19.64
C CYS A 542 19.73 12.19 19.56
N GLY A 543 18.67 11.53 19.08
CA GLY A 543 17.31 12.06 19.10
C GLY A 543 16.68 11.99 20.50
N VAL A 544 17.02 10.98 21.31
CA VAL A 544 16.52 10.79 22.68
C VAL A 544 17.68 10.55 23.64
N VAL A 545 17.67 11.19 24.81
CA VAL A 545 18.71 11.06 25.84
C VAL A 545 18.15 10.35 27.07
N MET A 546 18.80 9.23 27.45
CA MET A 546 18.41 8.39 28.58
C MET A 546 19.34 8.61 29.78
N GLU A 547 18.77 8.73 30.97
CA GLU A 547 19.49 8.74 32.25
C GLU A 547 18.71 7.92 33.29
N ASN A 548 19.37 7.07 34.08
CA ASN A 548 18.73 6.29 35.15
C ASN A 548 17.48 5.48 34.74
N ASN A 549 17.43 5.01 33.49
CA ASN A 549 16.29 4.30 32.89
C ASN A 549 15.04 5.18 32.64
N GLU A 550 15.23 6.49 32.49
CA GLU A 550 14.21 7.49 32.13
C GLU A 550 14.68 8.32 30.92
N VAL A 551 13.74 8.85 30.13
CA VAL A 551 14.03 9.87 29.12
C VAL A 551 14.18 11.23 29.80
N VAL A 552 15.25 11.98 29.49
CA VAL A 552 15.37 13.39 29.89
C VAL A 552 14.75 14.28 28.81
N ILE A 553 13.59 14.86 29.08
CA ILE A 553 12.77 15.56 28.08
C ILE A 553 13.49 16.80 27.54
N ALA A 554 14.04 17.65 28.40
CA ALA A 554 14.75 18.87 28.00
C ALA A 554 15.98 18.65 27.10
N LYS A 555 16.56 17.43 27.09
CA LYS A 555 17.65 17.02 26.19
C LYS A 555 17.15 16.30 24.93
N SER A 556 15.94 15.74 24.99
CA SER A 556 15.33 14.93 23.94
C SER A 556 14.40 15.73 23.02
N THR A 557 13.87 16.87 23.47
CA THR A 557 13.13 17.82 22.61
C THR A 557 14.11 18.58 21.73
N ASN A 558 14.39 18.05 20.53
CA ASN A 558 15.39 18.59 19.60
C ASN A 558 14.95 18.42 18.14
N LYS A 559 15.78 18.88 17.18
CA LYS A 559 15.43 18.85 15.74
C LYS A 559 14.95 17.49 15.24
N HIS A 560 15.50 16.37 15.76
CA HIS A 560 15.08 15.03 15.35
C HIS A 560 13.63 14.77 15.78
N THR A 561 13.32 14.93 17.08
CA THR A 561 11.96 14.66 17.58
C THR A 561 10.94 15.68 17.07
N THR A 562 11.29 16.96 16.95
CA THR A 562 10.43 18.01 16.37
C THR A 562 10.04 17.66 14.93
N PHE A 563 11.00 17.31 14.07
CA PHE A 563 10.72 16.97 12.67
C PHE A 563 9.94 15.64 12.54
N TYR A 564 10.21 14.64 13.38
CA TYR A 564 9.45 13.39 13.36
C TYR A 564 8.02 13.58 13.90
N SER A 565 7.79 14.49 14.85
CA SER A 565 6.45 14.79 15.36
C SER A 565 5.58 15.53 14.33
N HIS A 566 6.07 16.65 13.77
CA HIS A 566 5.33 17.41 12.74
C HIS A 566 5.04 16.58 11.48
N MET A 567 5.87 15.57 11.18
CA MET A 567 5.63 14.64 10.07
C MET A 567 4.37 13.79 10.24
N PHE A 568 3.89 13.58 11.48
CA PHE A 568 2.73 12.75 11.81
C PHE A 568 1.57 13.51 12.50
N GLU A 569 1.81 14.73 12.98
CA GLU A 569 0.81 15.69 13.48
C GLU A 569 -0.50 15.74 12.65
N PRO A 570 -0.50 15.76 11.30
CA PRO A 570 -1.75 15.82 10.53
C PRO A 570 -2.67 14.61 10.74
N PHE A 571 -2.11 13.41 11.00
CA PHE A 571 -2.90 12.22 11.30
C PHE A 571 -3.56 12.37 12.68
N LEU A 572 -2.82 12.81 13.68
CA LEU A 572 -3.32 13.00 15.05
C LEU A 572 -4.40 14.09 15.09
N LEU A 573 -4.15 15.24 14.45
CA LEU A 573 -5.09 16.35 14.38
C LEU A 573 -6.35 15.99 13.58
N GLY A 574 -6.20 15.31 12.43
CA GLY A 574 -7.34 14.85 11.63
C GLY A 574 -8.21 13.83 12.37
N TYR A 575 -7.58 12.92 13.13
CA TYR A 575 -8.27 11.97 14.00
C TYR A 575 -8.96 12.67 15.19
N TRP A 576 -8.34 13.69 15.77
CA TRP A 576 -8.93 14.48 16.85
C TRP A 576 -10.15 15.29 16.37
N ILE A 577 -10.08 15.93 15.20
CA ILE A 577 -11.22 16.61 14.56
C ILE A 577 -12.36 15.61 14.28
N LEU A 578 -12.04 14.40 13.81
CA LEU A 578 -13.02 13.32 13.64
C LEU A 578 -13.70 12.94 14.97
N CYS A 579 -12.95 12.87 16.07
CA CYS A 579 -13.53 12.62 17.40
C CYS A 579 -14.46 13.75 17.85
N GLN A 580 -14.06 15.02 17.69
CA GLN A 580 -14.88 16.19 18.02
C GLN A 580 -16.16 16.26 17.17
N TYR A 581 -16.06 15.94 15.88
CA TYR A 581 -17.22 15.76 15.00
C TYR A 581 -18.17 14.66 15.51
N LEU A 582 -17.64 13.51 15.94
CA LEU A 582 -18.45 12.39 16.43
C LEU A 582 -19.10 12.69 17.80
N LEU A 583 -18.42 13.41 18.68
CA LEU A 583 -18.94 13.85 19.99
C LEU A 583 -20.04 14.92 19.84
N SER A 584 -19.89 15.84 18.90
CA SER A 584 -20.82 16.97 18.72
C SER A 584 -22.14 16.64 18.00
N ASN A 585 -22.26 15.51 17.30
CA ASN A 585 -23.41 15.18 16.43
C ASN A 585 -24.63 14.62 17.20
N HIS A 586 -25.09 15.34 18.23
CA HIS A 586 -26.10 14.96 19.22
C HIS A 586 -26.74 16.24 19.84
N PRO A 587 -27.85 16.22 20.59
CA PRO A 587 -28.88 15.17 20.81
C PRO A 587 -29.90 15.13 19.64
N ASN A 588 -31.17 14.70 19.71
CA ASN A 588 -32.06 14.15 20.75
C ASN A 588 -33.02 13.12 20.07
N VAL A 589 -34.04 12.47 20.65
CA VAL A 589 -34.79 12.66 21.91
C VAL A 589 -34.61 11.52 22.91
N ALA A 590 -34.55 10.28 22.45
CA ALA A 590 -34.66 9.07 23.29
C ALA A 590 -33.30 8.52 23.78
N GLY A 591 -32.30 9.39 23.99
CA GLY A 591 -30.97 9.01 24.51
C GLY A 591 -30.12 8.09 23.62
N LYS A 592 -30.57 7.74 22.40
CA LYS A 592 -29.83 6.88 21.45
C LYS A 592 -29.02 7.74 20.47
N PRO A 593 -27.71 7.48 20.31
CA PRO A 593 -26.88 8.13 19.29
C PRO A 593 -27.42 8.00 17.86
N LEU A 594 -27.23 9.04 17.05
CA LEU A 594 -27.69 9.07 15.66
C LEU A 594 -26.82 8.18 14.77
N ALA A 595 -27.26 6.94 14.56
CA ALA A 595 -26.58 5.97 13.71
C ALA A 595 -26.56 6.43 12.24
N LYS A 596 -25.35 6.63 11.69
CA LYS A 596 -25.12 7.08 10.29
C LYS A 596 -24.28 6.05 9.54
N THR A 597 -24.32 6.07 8.21
CA THR A 597 -23.44 5.23 7.40
C THR A 597 -22.00 5.76 7.45
N GLN A 598 -21.02 4.87 7.32
CA GLN A 598 -19.58 5.18 7.27
C GLN A 598 -19.24 6.33 6.31
N LYS A 599 -19.84 6.28 5.11
CA LYS A 599 -19.68 7.28 4.03
C LYS A 599 -20.19 8.67 4.42
N ASN A 600 -21.24 8.76 5.23
CA ASN A 600 -21.81 10.04 5.65
C ASN A 600 -20.97 10.65 6.79
N LEU A 601 -20.58 9.85 7.80
CA LEU A 601 -19.72 10.29 8.90
C LEU A 601 -18.41 10.90 8.39
N VAL A 602 -17.72 10.18 7.49
CA VAL A 602 -16.43 10.62 6.93
C VAL A 602 -16.60 11.89 6.06
N LYS A 603 -17.69 12.02 5.31
CA LYS A 603 -17.98 13.26 4.54
C LYS A 603 -18.34 14.45 5.41
N GLU A 604 -19.10 14.26 6.49
CA GLU A 604 -19.42 15.37 7.40
C GLU A 604 -18.18 15.83 8.20
N ALA A 605 -17.31 14.90 8.63
CA ALA A 605 -16.02 15.23 9.22
C ALA A 605 -15.11 16.01 8.24
N GLN A 606 -15.14 15.65 6.94
CA GLN A 606 -14.47 16.41 5.88
C GLN A 606 -14.99 17.85 5.78
N MET A 607 -16.31 18.06 5.89
CA MET A 607 -16.92 19.39 5.88
C MET A 607 -16.56 20.23 7.12
N LEU A 608 -16.46 19.62 8.31
CA LEU A 608 -15.94 20.32 9.50
C LEU A 608 -14.47 20.72 9.31
N THR A 609 -13.64 19.80 8.81
CA THR A 609 -12.21 20.04 8.58
C THR A 609 -11.98 21.14 7.53
N ALA A 610 -12.79 21.15 6.47
CA ALA A 610 -12.81 22.22 5.46
C ALA A 610 -13.11 23.59 6.08
N ARG A 611 -14.10 23.65 6.97
CA ARG A 611 -14.44 24.88 7.69
C ARG A 611 -13.29 25.37 8.57
N LEU A 612 -12.65 24.48 9.33
CA LEU A 612 -11.51 24.83 10.19
C LEU A 612 -10.27 25.29 9.38
N LEU A 613 -10.09 24.79 8.15
CA LEU A 613 -9.08 25.29 7.20
C LEU A 613 -9.44 26.68 6.66
N GLN A 614 -10.71 26.94 6.35
CA GLN A 614 -11.19 28.26 5.89
C GLN A 614 -11.13 29.33 7.00
N GLU A 615 -11.42 28.94 8.23
CA GLU A 615 -11.35 29.80 9.43
C GLU A 615 -9.90 29.96 9.95
N GLY A 616 -8.90 29.33 9.31
CA GLY A 616 -7.47 29.42 9.65
C GLY A 616 -7.06 28.71 10.96
N VAL A 617 -8.00 28.00 11.59
CA VAL A 617 -7.86 27.29 12.87
C VAL A 617 -6.89 26.11 12.73
N VAL A 618 -6.81 25.50 11.55
CA VAL A 618 -5.85 24.44 11.21
C VAL A 618 -5.23 24.67 9.82
N LYS A 619 -4.07 24.06 9.55
CA LYS A 619 -3.24 24.37 8.36
C LYS A 619 -2.88 23.18 7.46
N HIS A 620 -3.30 21.96 7.81
CA HIS A 620 -2.94 20.74 7.09
C HIS A 620 -4.05 20.28 6.14
N TYR A 621 -3.99 20.71 4.88
CA TYR A 621 -4.96 20.33 3.85
C TYR A 621 -5.08 18.81 3.63
N GLU A 622 -4.05 18.02 3.96
CA GLU A 622 -4.09 16.55 3.87
C GLU A 622 -5.17 15.91 4.76
N MET A 623 -5.62 16.61 5.81
CA MET A 623 -6.72 16.16 6.67
C MET A 623 -8.07 16.10 5.92
N LEU A 624 -8.20 16.72 4.74
CA LEU A 624 -9.37 16.55 3.87
C LEU A 624 -9.41 15.19 3.13
N SER A 625 -8.40 14.34 3.34
CA SER A 625 -8.36 12.97 2.82
C SER A 625 -9.45 12.11 3.46
N LEU A 626 -10.42 11.68 2.64
CA LEU A 626 -11.43 10.71 3.05
C LEU A 626 -10.81 9.35 3.44
N ASP A 627 -9.62 9.00 2.93
CA ASP A 627 -8.88 7.78 3.32
C ASP A 627 -8.37 7.90 4.76
N MET A 628 -7.75 9.03 5.13
CA MET A 628 -7.29 9.31 6.49
C MET A 628 -8.47 9.29 7.50
N MET A 629 -9.57 9.97 7.17
CA MET A 629 -10.77 9.99 8.02
C MET A 629 -11.43 8.62 8.14
N ASN A 630 -11.42 7.81 7.07
CA ASN A 630 -11.93 6.45 7.09
C ASN A 630 -11.04 5.51 7.93
N ASN A 631 -9.72 5.68 7.86
CA ASN A 631 -8.75 4.97 8.67
C ASN A 631 -8.90 5.33 10.15
N GLY A 632 -9.09 6.62 10.48
CA GLY A 632 -9.45 7.08 11.82
C GLY A 632 -10.76 6.47 12.34
N LEU A 633 -11.82 6.46 11.54
CA LEU A 633 -13.09 5.83 11.92
C LEU A 633 -12.96 4.32 12.17
N HIS A 634 -12.07 3.64 11.44
CA HIS A 634 -11.73 2.24 11.66
C HIS A 634 -10.79 2.00 12.85
N ALA A 635 -9.94 2.96 13.21
CA ALA A 635 -9.12 2.93 14.43
C ALA A 635 -10.02 3.10 15.66
N LEU A 636 -10.86 4.14 15.69
CA LEU A 636 -11.83 4.39 16.76
C LEU A 636 -12.81 3.21 16.97
N TYR A 637 -13.22 2.54 15.90
CA TYR A 637 -13.97 1.27 16.02
C TYR A 637 -13.15 0.15 16.67
N SER A 638 -11.87 0.02 16.32
CA SER A 638 -10.97 -0.99 16.91
C SER A 638 -10.69 -0.72 18.40
N MET A 639 -10.71 0.56 18.80
CA MET A 639 -10.49 1.03 20.17
C MET A 639 -11.79 1.17 20.99
N GLY A 640 -12.93 0.72 20.43
CA GLY A 640 -14.25 0.73 21.10
C GLY A 640 -14.93 2.10 21.22
N GLY A 641 -14.36 3.17 20.68
CA GLY A 641 -14.94 4.52 20.65
C GLY A 641 -16.10 4.68 19.66
N VAL A 642 -16.26 3.73 18.73
CA VAL A 642 -17.37 3.68 17.77
C VAL A 642 -17.90 2.25 17.71
N SER A 643 -19.23 2.10 17.70
CA SER A 643 -19.95 0.83 17.53
C SER A 643 -20.50 0.69 16.11
N LYS A 644 -20.81 -0.54 15.71
CA LYS A 644 -21.46 -0.88 14.43
C LYS A 644 -22.79 -1.60 14.65
N GLU A 645 -23.73 -1.38 13.75
CA GLU A 645 -25.02 -2.06 13.70
C GLU A 645 -25.39 -2.34 12.23
N ARG A 646 -25.98 -3.50 11.94
CA ARG A 646 -26.44 -3.85 10.59
C ARG A 646 -27.96 -3.79 10.55
N ARG A 647 -28.52 -2.96 9.68
CA ARG A 647 -29.96 -2.83 9.41
C ARG A 647 -30.18 -3.00 7.92
N ASP A 648 -31.09 -3.87 7.51
CA ASP A 648 -31.46 -4.09 6.11
C ASP A 648 -30.24 -4.32 5.18
N GLY A 649 -29.28 -5.13 5.68
CA GLY A 649 -28.00 -5.40 5.02
C GLY A 649 -26.94 -4.29 5.15
N VAL A 650 -27.35 -3.03 5.36
CA VAL A 650 -26.49 -1.83 5.46
C VAL A 650 -25.83 -1.72 6.83
N VAL A 651 -24.55 -1.34 6.86
CA VAL A 651 -23.80 -1.09 8.11
C VAL A 651 -23.86 0.39 8.49
N TYR A 652 -24.42 0.65 9.66
CA TYR A 652 -24.42 1.94 10.34
C TYR A 652 -23.37 1.94 11.46
N MET A 653 -22.89 3.12 11.83
CA MET A 653 -21.97 3.34 12.94
C MET A 653 -22.47 4.47 13.84
N TYR A 654 -22.11 4.40 15.12
CA TYR A 654 -22.44 5.43 16.11
C TYR A 654 -21.38 5.52 17.21
N PRO A 655 -21.15 6.70 17.82
CA PRO A 655 -20.14 6.88 18.86
C PRO A 655 -20.52 6.18 20.17
N ASN A 656 -19.52 5.64 20.86
CA ASN A 656 -19.59 5.21 22.24
C ASN A 656 -19.05 6.35 23.11
N MET A 657 -19.92 7.27 23.54
CA MET A 657 -19.51 8.57 24.09
C MET A 657 -18.49 8.49 25.24
N ARG A 658 -18.61 7.54 26.17
CA ARG A 658 -17.64 7.37 27.27
C ARG A 658 -16.25 7.04 26.73
N GLN A 659 -16.15 5.99 25.93
CA GLN A 659 -14.87 5.53 25.38
C GLN A 659 -14.28 6.54 24.38
N LEU A 660 -15.14 7.20 23.61
CA LEU A 660 -14.72 8.24 22.66
C LEU A 660 -14.17 9.48 23.39
N SER A 661 -14.78 9.92 24.49
CA SER A 661 -14.19 10.98 25.34
C SER A 661 -12.81 10.56 25.80
N THR A 662 -12.66 9.41 26.46
CA THR A 662 -11.36 8.93 26.96
C THR A 662 -10.29 8.84 25.87
N ILE A 663 -10.64 8.41 24.65
CA ILE A 663 -9.72 8.42 23.50
C ILE A 663 -9.37 9.85 23.07
N THR A 664 -10.34 10.77 23.04
CA THR A 664 -10.14 12.19 22.66
C THR A 664 -9.28 12.93 23.68
N ASP A 665 -9.55 12.73 24.96
CA ASP A 665 -8.88 13.35 26.12
C ASP A 665 -7.43 12.83 26.25
N TYR A 666 -7.16 11.60 25.80
CA TYR A 666 -5.81 11.04 25.73
C TYR A 666 -5.08 11.44 24.43
N LEU A 667 -5.78 11.48 23.29
CA LEU A 667 -5.24 11.98 22.01
C LEU A 667 -4.81 13.45 22.08
N ALA A 668 -5.56 14.28 22.83
CA ALA A 668 -5.23 15.67 23.11
C ALA A 668 -3.87 15.85 23.84
N LYS A 669 -3.25 14.77 24.35
CA LYS A 669 -1.91 14.78 24.95
C LYS A 669 -0.78 14.55 23.94
N PHE A 670 -1.07 14.45 22.64
CA PHE A 670 -0.10 14.14 21.58
C PHE A 670 -0.12 15.12 20.40
N VAL A 671 -0.94 16.17 20.47
CA VAL A 671 -1.09 17.18 19.42
C VAL A 671 -1.49 18.51 20.05
N ASP A 672 -0.98 19.62 19.51
CA ASP A 672 -1.39 20.96 19.92
C ASP A 672 -2.84 21.19 19.47
N VAL A 673 -3.77 21.00 20.40
CA VAL A 673 -5.20 21.10 20.15
C VAL A 673 -5.58 22.55 19.84
N PRO A 674 -6.14 22.84 18.65
CA PRO A 674 -6.53 24.19 18.29
C PRO A 674 -7.81 24.62 19.05
N PRO A 675 -7.95 25.91 19.41
CA PRO A 675 -9.17 26.42 20.01
C PRO A 675 -10.32 26.36 19.00
N LEU A 676 -11.25 25.41 19.19
CA LEU A 676 -12.45 25.35 18.36
C LEU A 676 -13.35 26.56 18.62
N PRO A 677 -13.96 27.16 17.57
CA PRO A 677 -15.05 28.11 17.76
C PRO A 677 -16.19 27.49 18.58
N SER A 678 -16.90 28.28 19.37
CA SER A 678 -17.97 27.79 20.25
C SER A 678 -19.19 27.27 19.46
N VAL A 679 -19.19 25.97 19.13
CA VAL A 679 -20.24 25.35 18.32
C VAL A 679 -21.49 25.03 19.16
N SER A 680 -22.57 25.78 18.96
CA SER A 680 -23.91 25.43 19.45
C SER A 680 -24.81 24.97 18.30
N ILE A 681 -24.91 23.65 18.07
CA ILE A 681 -25.71 23.09 16.97
C ILE A 681 -27.21 23.19 17.29
N ASN A 682 -27.97 23.97 16.50
CA ASN A 682 -29.43 24.05 16.63
C ASN A 682 -30.10 22.99 15.73
N LEU A 683 -30.79 22.03 16.35
CA LEU A 683 -31.24 20.81 15.68
C LEU A 683 -32.52 20.96 14.84
N HIS A 684 -33.27 22.07 14.96
CA HIS A 684 -34.56 22.21 14.28
C HIS A 684 -34.48 22.63 12.80
N SER A 685 -33.39 23.29 12.37
CA SER A 685 -33.33 23.96 11.06
C SER A 685 -32.70 23.16 9.91
N LYS A 686 -32.07 22.01 10.20
CA LYS A 686 -31.19 21.27 9.27
C LYS A 686 -30.02 22.09 8.68
N THR A 687 -29.62 23.18 9.35
CA THR A 687 -28.47 24.03 8.98
C THR A 687 -27.44 24.08 10.11
N ILE A 688 -26.15 24.06 9.75
CA ILE A 688 -25.04 24.15 10.71
C ILE A 688 -24.75 25.63 11.00
N THR A 689 -25.57 26.23 11.85
CA THR A 689 -25.33 27.57 12.40
C THR A 689 -24.27 27.47 13.50
N VAL A 690 -23.12 28.13 13.31
CA VAL A 690 -22.11 28.32 14.36
C VAL A 690 -22.33 29.71 14.94
N ASN A 691 -22.57 29.78 16.25
CA ASN A 691 -22.67 31.05 16.97
C ASN A 691 -21.27 31.61 17.26
N ALA A 692 -20.68 32.24 16.24
CA ALA A 692 -19.92 33.46 16.51
C ALA A 692 -20.92 34.57 16.85
N LYS A 693 -20.54 35.52 17.73
CA LYS A 693 -21.23 36.80 17.75
C LYS A 693 -20.92 37.52 16.44
N LEU A 694 -21.97 37.95 15.74
CA LEU A 694 -21.90 38.90 14.62
C LEU A 694 -21.54 40.30 15.15
#